data_AF-A0A9N9WLI0-F1
#
_entry.id   AF-A0A9N9WLI0-F1
#
_cell.length_a   1.000
_cell.length_b   1.000
_cell.length_c   1.000
_cell.angle_alpha   90.00
_cell.angle_beta   90.00
_cell.angle_gamma   90.00
#
_symmetry.space_group_name_H-M   'P 1'
#
loop_
_entity.id
_entity.type
_entity.pdbx_description
1 polymer ?
#
loop_
_entity_poly.entity_id
_entity_poly.type
_entity_poly.pdbx_seq_one_letter_code
_entity_poly.pdbx_strand_id
1 'polypeptide(L)'
;MRTFSSPILLHNEETKFAKSVIGRDGIPEFDQFLDCLIREKRLEILKRNGINPANMSSILHRARANAAKAFKELYDLWFDVEGNKTQYLKTLEEKRINLSSVSSILSKAGANAAKAFKELYDLWFDTEGKKTRYLIKLEENGVDLVRMSSILHGAGANAPRAFKELYDLWFDTEGKKTRYLIKLEESGVDLVRMSSILSGVGANATKAFKELYDLWFDAEGNKTQYLKTLEKERVNLSNVSSILGKAGANAAKAFKELYDLWFDQNGKRTQYLIKLEENGVDLVRMSSILSGAGAKSTKAFKELYDLWFDAEGNKTQYLKTLEKERVNLSNVSSILGKAGANAAKAFKELYDLWFDQNGKKTRYLKTLGKAGINLSNISSILGGAGANAAKAFKELYDLWFDAEGNKTQYLEHFIKNKDGEEGFTLHNLSGMLSRAGVNAKGAFKKLHDLCFNEKGERTDLLDDFYREGFKPSNLSCMLCGSGVHTSSNLKKLHSVCFNEKREKTKLLDDLYKGGFRPCDLCSILSGSVDSLKKFHNFCFIGETKKYLYHFLNKEGGFTASNLSGILHGAKANICSALKKFHDVCFDDTGNITQLLDDFYKEGFRPDYLSNVLSMAGNNASSILRNFHTSCFKENHLNHFLTEEKLFTPKKLSNKLLYGVGINVCHIFEKLHDLCFDKAGNKTEYLNNLIKDNRRREVFSILYEKVRRVPFTPLDDISLQQQNISGIGKSK
;
A
#
# COMPACT_ATOMS: atom_id res chain seq x y z
N MET A 1 38.14 10.23 -66.75
CA MET A 1 36.83 9.83 -66.20
C MET A 1 36.84 8.33 -65.90
N ARG A 2 37.25 7.95 -64.68
CA ARG A 2 37.00 6.64 -64.05
C ARG A 2 37.10 6.89 -62.55
N THR A 3 35.95 6.81 -61.89
CA THR A 3 35.73 7.08 -60.47
C THR A 3 36.27 5.92 -59.64
N PHE A 4 37.25 6.19 -58.77
CA PHE A 4 37.57 5.33 -57.64
C PHE A 4 36.59 5.66 -56.51
N SER A 5 35.54 4.85 -56.37
CA SER A 5 34.70 4.86 -55.18
C SER A 5 35.38 4.01 -54.10
N SER A 6 35.75 4.65 -52.98
CA SER A 6 36.32 4.00 -51.79
C SER A 6 35.34 2.97 -51.19
N PRO A 7 35.75 1.73 -50.88
CA PRO A 7 34.89 0.67 -50.30
C PRO A 7 34.47 0.89 -48.83
N ILE A 8 34.93 1.96 -48.17
CA ILE A 8 34.86 2.10 -46.71
C ILE A 8 33.43 2.42 -46.20
N LEU A 9 32.48 2.77 -47.07
CA LEU A 9 31.13 3.18 -46.68
C LEU A 9 30.10 2.02 -46.55
N LEU A 10 30.39 0.81 -47.02
CA LEU A 10 29.40 -0.29 -47.12
C LEU A 10 29.33 -1.27 -45.92
N HIS A 11 30.26 -1.22 -44.96
CA HIS A 11 30.36 -2.21 -43.86
C HIS A 11 30.49 -1.60 -42.45
N ASN A 12 29.88 -0.43 -42.24
CA ASN A 12 29.98 0.33 -40.98
C ASN A 12 29.42 -0.44 -39.77
N GLU A 13 28.40 -1.27 -39.97
CA GLU A 13 27.76 -2.02 -38.87
C GLU A 13 28.53 -3.29 -38.49
N GLU A 14 29.00 -4.08 -39.46
CA GLU A 14 29.87 -5.24 -39.26
C GLU A 14 31.16 -4.80 -38.56
N THR A 15 31.73 -3.68 -38.99
CA THR A 15 32.91 -3.07 -38.37
C THR A 15 32.63 -2.70 -36.91
N LYS A 16 31.49 -2.05 -36.61
CA LYS A 16 31.10 -1.71 -35.22
C LYS A 16 30.87 -2.96 -34.37
N PHE A 17 30.23 -3.98 -34.91
CA PHE A 17 30.00 -5.24 -34.21
C PHE A 17 31.32 -5.96 -33.93
N ALA A 18 32.19 -6.13 -34.94
CA ALA A 18 33.52 -6.71 -34.77
C ALA A 18 34.34 -5.96 -33.70
N LYS A 19 34.30 -4.62 -33.71
CA LYS A 19 34.96 -3.78 -32.70
C LYS A 19 34.42 -4.03 -31.31
N SER A 20 33.10 -4.20 -31.15
CA SER A 20 32.49 -4.47 -29.84
C SER A 20 32.85 -5.84 -29.24
N VAL A 21 33.18 -6.83 -30.08
CA VAL A 21 33.56 -8.20 -29.64
C VAL A 21 35.06 -8.31 -29.39
N ILE A 22 35.89 -7.75 -30.29
CA ILE A 22 37.36 -7.88 -30.28
C ILE A 22 38.02 -6.75 -29.47
N GLY A 23 37.49 -5.52 -29.54
CA GLY A 23 37.95 -4.37 -28.78
C GLY A 23 38.96 -3.44 -29.49
N ARG A 24 39.69 -3.92 -30.50
CA ARG A 24 40.67 -3.13 -31.28
C ARG A 24 40.62 -3.52 -32.76
N ASP A 25 40.70 -2.53 -33.65
CA ASP A 25 40.86 -2.70 -35.10
C ASP A 25 42.33 -2.73 -35.55
N GLY A 26 42.58 -3.17 -36.79
CA GLY A 26 43.92 -3.21 -37.38
C GLY A 26 44.81 -4.33 -36.83
N ILE A 27 44.21 -5.39 -36.28
CA ILE A 27 44.90 -6.63 -35.90
C ILE A 27 44.39 -7.79 -36.77
N PRO A 28 45.20 -8.79 -37.10
CA PRO A 28 44.80 -9.88 -37.99
C PRO A 28 43.52 -10.60 -37.57
N GLU A 29 43.29 -10.75 -36.26
CA GLU A 29 42.10 -11.38 -35.70
C GLU A 29 40.84 -10.54 -35.94
N PHE A 30 40.97 -9.21 -36.00
CA PHE A 30 39.88 -8.30 -36.34
C PHE A 30 39.48 -8.45 -37.81
N ASP A 31 40.47 -8.45 -38.70
CA ASP A 31 40.23 -8.56 -40.14
C ASP A 31 39.65 -9.93 -40.50
N GLN A 32 40.17 -11.01 -39.88
CA GLN A 32 39.63 -12.37 -40.06
C GLN A 32 38.18 -12.50 -39.56
N PHE A 33 37.86 -11.90 -38.41
CA PHE A 33 36.50 -11.94 -37.89
C PHE A 33 35.54 -11.09 -38.72
N LEU A 34 35.99 -9.91 -39.18
CA LEU A 34 35.22 -9.04 -40.04
C LEU A 34 34.93 -9.70 -41.40
N ASP A 35 35.92 -10.36 -42.00
CA ASP A 35 35.75 -11.11 -43.25
C ASP A 35 34.71 -12.24 -43.09
N CYS A 36 34.75 -12.98 -41.98
CA CYS A 36 33.75 -14.01 -41.66
C CYS A 36 32.32 -13.42 -41.58
N LEU A 37 32.15 -12.29 -40.90
CA LEU A 37 30.84 -11.63 -40.78
C LEU A 37 30.29 -11.17 -42.14
N ILE A 38 31.16 -10.61 -43.00
CA ILE A 38 30.79 -10.07 -44.32
C ILE A 38 30.48 -11.20 -45.29
N ARG A 39 31.39 -12.17 -45.46
CA ARG A 39 31.25 -13.24 -46.46
C ARG A 39 30.06 -14.14 -46.20
N GLU A 40 29.78 -14.44 -44.94
CA GLU A 40 28.70 -15.34 -44.53
C GLU A 40 27.38 -14.59 -44.22
N LYS A 41 27.35 -13.26 -44.36
CA LYS A 41 26.16 -12.41 -44.10
C LYS A 41 25.47 -12.66 -42.75
N ARG A 42 26.24 -13.05 -41.73
CA ARG A 42 25.70 -13.56 -40.44
C ARG A 42 24.94 -12.50 -39.64
N LEU A 43 25.34 -11.24 -39.75
CA LEU A 43 24.65 -10.11 -39.11
C LEU A 43 23.29 -9.80 -39.76
N GLU A 44 23.17 -10.00 -41.07
CA GLU A 44 21.90 -9.88 -41.78
C GLU A 44 20.92 -10.95 -41.32
N ILE A 45 21.39 -12.19 -41.14
CA ILE A 45 20.58 -13.31 -40.64
C ILE A 45 20.07 -13.04 -39.22
N LEU A 46 20.90 -12.50 -38.31
CA LEU A 46 20.48 -12.09 -36.97
C LEU A 46 19.32 -11.09 -37.04
N LYS A 47 19.47 -10.03 -37.84
CA LYS A 47 18.46 -8.97 -37.98
C LYS A 47 17.17 -9.45 -38.63
N ARG A 48 17.25 -10.24 -39.71
CA ARG A 48 16.08 -10.83 -40.38
C ARG A 48 15.25 -11.68 -39.42
N ASN A 49 15.90 -12.32 -38.46
CA ASN A 49 15.27 -13.13 -37.42
C ASN A 49 14.88 -12.32 -36.16
N GLY A 50 14.96 -10.99 -36.19
CA GLY A 50 14.57 -10.11 -35.09
C GLY A 50 15.56 -10.07 -33.92
N ILE A 51 16.77 -10.62 -34.08
CA ILE A 51 17.81 -10.61 -33.05
C ILE A 51 18.64 -9.33 -33.18
N ASN A 52 18.66 -8.53 -32.12
CA ASN A 52 19.52 -7.35 -32.05
C ASN A 52 21.00 -7.77 -31.93
N PRO A 53 21.89 -7.41 -32.88
CA PRO A 53 23.32 -7.70 -32.79
C PRO A 53 23.97 -7.24 -31.48
N ALA A 54 23.47 -6.16 -30.86
CA ALA A 54 23.96 -5.70 -29.56
C ALA A 54 23.87 -6.79 -28.48
N ASN A 55 22.82 -7.63 -28.50
CA ASN A 55 22.66 -8.72 -27.54
C ASN A 55 23.75 -9.78 -27.69
N MET A 56 24.05 -10.21 -28.91
CA MET A 56 25.11 -11.20 -29.16
C MET A 56 26.49 -10.59 -28.88
N SER A 57 26.73 -9.33 -29.26
CA SER A 57 27.98 -8.65 -28.96
C SER A 57 28.23 -8.52 -27.45
N SER A 58 27.20 -8.26 -26.64
CA SER A 58 27.28 -8.22 -25.18
C SER A 58 27.72 -9.56 -24.59
N ILE A 59 27.21 -10.68 -25.14
CA ILE A 59 27.60 -12.03 -24.71
C ILE A 59 29.07 -12.30 -25.06
N LEU A 60 29.45 -12.01 -26.31
CA LEU A 60 30.77 -12.29 -26.86
C LEU A 60 31.83 -11.25 -26.46
N HIS A 61 31.45 -10.17 -25.79
CA HIS A 61 32.35 -9.12 -25.36
C HIS A 61 33.54 -9.71 -24.59
N ARG A 62 34.77 -9.31 -24.97
CA ARG A 62 36.07 -9.84 -24.49
C ARG A 62 36.46 -11.23 -25.01
N ALA A 63 35.82 -11.76 -26.06
CA ALA A 63 36.32 -12.96 -26.72
C ALA A 63 37.73 -12.78 -27.33
N ARG A 64 38.09 -11.54 -27.71
CA ARG A 64 39.44 -11.16 -28.20
C ARG A 64 39.91 -12.11 -29.32
N ALA A 65 41.08 -12.73 -29.17
CA ALA A 65 41.64 -13.67 -30.15
C ALA A 65 40.74 -14.88 -30.45
N ASN A 66 39.79 -15.21 -29.56
CA ASN A 66 38.83 -16.29 -29.76
C ASN A 66 37.49 -15.82 -30.34
N ALA A 67 37.37 -14.56 -30.79
CA ALA A 67 36.10 -13.97 -31.25
C ALA A 67 35.44 -14.76 -32.38
N ALA A 68 36.18 -15.10 -33.43
CA ALA A 68 35.64 -15.84 -34.57
C ALA A 68 35.10 -17.22 -34.16
N LYS A 69 35.87 -17.96 -33.35
CA LYS A 69 35.46 -19.26 -32.81
C LYS A 69 34.23 -19.15 -31.91
N ALA A 70 34.26 -18.25 -30.94
CA ALA A 70 33.17 -18.07 -29.98
C ALA A 70 31.87 -17.57 -30.63
N PHE A 71 31.99 -16.67 -31.62
CA PHE A 71 30.86 -16.24 -32.44
C PHE A 71 30.28 -17.42 -33.21
N LYS A 72 31.11 -18.17 -33.92
CA LYS A 72 30.66 -19.31 -34.72
C LYS A 72 29.97 -20.37 -33.86
N GLU A 73 30.57 -20.77 -32.75
CA GLU A 73 29.97 -21.77 -31.85
C GLU A 73 28.63 -21.31 -31.26
N LEU A 74 28.50 -20.03 -30.86
CA LEU A 74 27.23 -19.51 -30.37
C LEU A 74 26.20 -19.35 -31.49
N TYR A 75 26.66 -18.93 -32.68
CA TYR A 75 25.84 -18.79 -33.86
C TYR A 75 25.27 -20.14 -34.29
N ASP A 76 26.08 -21.20 -34.31
CA ASP A 76 25.69 -22.56 -34.71
C ASP A 76 24.72 -23.20 -33.69
N LEU A 77 24.71 -22.73 -32.44
CA LEU A 77 23.66 -23.08 -31.48
C LEU A 77 22.34 -22.38 -31.78
N TRP A 78 22.37 -21.21 -32.42
CA TRP A 78 21.18 -20.40 -32.70
C TRP A 78 20.59 -20.66 -34.09
N PHE A 79 21.45 -20.93 -35.07
CA PHE A 79 21.09 -21.12 -36.46
C PHE A 79 21.78 -22.34 -37.06
N ASP A 80 21.11 -23.00 -37.99
CA ASP A 80 21.72 -24.04 -38.83
C ASP A 80 22.58 -23.44 -39.96
N VAL A 81 23.13 -24.32 -40.79
CA VAL A 81 24.00 -23.95 -41.92
C VAL A 81 23.27 -23.09 -42.98
N GLU A 82 21.94 -23.18 -43.06
CA GLU A 82 21.09 -22.41 -43.99
C GLU A 82 20.64 -21.08 -43.37
N GLY A 83 20.91 -20.85 -42.08
CA GLY A 83 20.49 -19.66 -41.35
C GLY A 83 19.06 -19.73 -40.81
N ASN A 84 18.48 -20.93 -40.71
CA ASN A 84 17.20 -21.16 -40.04
C ASN A 84 17.42 -21.33 -38.54
N LYS A 85 16.44 -20.92 -37.71
CA LYS A 85 16.52 -21.06 -36.26
C LYS A 85 16.59 -22.53 -35.85
N THR A 86 17.55 -22.87 -34.99
CA THR A 86 17.64 -24.18 -34.35
C THR A 86 16.51 -24.38 -33.34
N GLN A 87 16.39 -25.59 -32.80
CA GLN A 87 15.44 -25.88 -31.72
C GLN A 87 15.64 -24.97 -30.50
N TYR A 88 16.89 -24.61 -30.15
CA TYR A 88 17.18 -23.71 -29.03
C TYR A 88 16.43 -22.38 -29.14
N LEU A 89 16.57 -21.67 -30.28
CA LEU A 89 15.88 -20.40 -30.46
C LEU A 89 14.36 -20.56 -30.61
N LYS A 90 13.90 -21.60 -31.31
CA LYS A 90 12.47 -21.89 -31.45
C LYS A 90 11.81 -22.07 -30.08
N THR A 91 12.43 -22.86 -29.19
CA THR A 91 11.94 -23.06 -27.82
C THR A 91 11.93 -21.76 -27.02
N LEU A 92 12.99 -20.95 -27.09
CA LEU A 92 12.99 -19.65 -26.39
C LEU A 92 11.83 -18.75 -26.87
N GLU A 93 11.55 -18.71 -28.17
CA GLU A 93 10.45 -17.92 -28.74
C GLU A 93 9.07 -18.46 -28.36
N GLU A 94 8.85 -19.77 -28.50
CA GLU A 94 7.61 -20.45 -28.12
C GLU A 94 7.27 -20.24 -26.65
N LYS A 95 8.29 -20.26 -25.78
CA LYS A 95 8.14 -20.03 -24.34
C LYS A 95 8.21 -18.55 -23.96
N ARG A 96 8.24 -17.64 -24.95
CA ARG A 96 8.27 -16.17 -24.79
C ARG A 96 9.44 -15.68 -23.93
N ILE A 97 10.58 -16.35 -23.99
CA ILE A 97 11.81 -15.92 -23.33
C ILE A 97 12.49 -14.85 -24.16
N ASN A 98 12.75 -13.71 -23.52
CA ASN A 98 13.44 -12.61 -24.17
C ASN A 98 14.95 -12.88 -24.27
N LEU A 99 15.49 -12.89 -25.49
CA LEU A 99 16.93 -13.00 -25.75
C LEU A 99 17.75 -11.87 -25.08
N SER A 100 17.16 -10.71 -24.82
CA SER A 100 17.84 -9.66 -24.03
C SER A 100 18.09 -10.12 -22.60
N SER A 101 17.22 -10.94 -22.02
CA SER A 101 17.41 -11.51 -20.66
C SER A 101 18.51 -12.55 -20.66
N VAL A 102 18.58 -13.41 -21.69
CA VAL A 102 19.68 -14.37 -21.87
C VAL A 102 21.01 -13.64 -22.07
N SER A 103 21.02 -12.60 -22.92
CA SER A 103 22.18 -11.74 -23.14
C SER A 103 22.62 -10.99 -21.87
N SER A 104 21.66 -10.53 -21.07
CA SER A 104 21.92 -9.89 -19.77
C SER A 104 22.65 -10.86 -18.81
N ILE A 105 22.21 -12.12 -18.74
CA ILE A 105 22.83 -13.15 -17.90
C ILE A 105 24.24 -13.48 -18.40
N LEU A 106 24.36 -13.77 -19.69
CA LEU A 106 25.59 -14.24 -20.34
C LEU A 106 26.52 -13.09 -20.76
N SER A 107 26.23 -11.85 -20.38
CA SER A 107 27.05 -10.71 -20.73
C SER A 107 28.50 -10.94 -20.30
N LYS A 108 29.44 -10.69 -21.21
CA LYS A 108 30.89 -10.90 -21.03
C LYS A 108 31.29 -12.36 -20.82
N ALA A 109 30.49 -13.34 -21.27
CA ALA A 109 30.91 -14.74 -21.32
C ALA A 109 32.09 -14.96 -22.28
N GLY A 110 32.20 -14.14 -23.32
CA GLY A 110 33.34 -14.09 -24.23
C GLY A 110 33.56 -15.44 -24.91
N ALA A 111 34.78 -15.98 -24.79
CA ALA A 111 35.16 -17.25 -25.41
C ALA A 111 34.31 -18.46 -24.96
N ASN A 112 33.68 -18.39 -23.78
CA ASN A 112 32.87 -19.48 -23.22
C ASN A 112 31.36 -19.30 -23.48
N ALA A 113 30.98 -18.37 -24.35
CA ALA A 113 29.58 -18.01 -24.59
C ALA A 113 28.70 -19.19 -24.99
N ALA A 114 29.14 -19.97 -25.99
CA ALA A 114 28.36 -21.11 -26.50
C ALA A 114 28.15 -22.18 -25.42
N LYS A 115 29.22 -22.54 -24.69
CA LYS A 115 29.16 -23.48 -23.57
C LYS A 115 28.21 -23.01 -22.47
N ALA A 116 28.36 -21.76 -22.02
CA ALA A 116 27.51 -21.20 -20.97
C ALA A 116 26.05 -21.06 -21.39
N PHE A 117 25.78 -20.71 -22.66
CA PHE A 117 24.43 -20.71 -23.22
C PHE A 117 23.82 -22.12 -23.17
N LYS A 118 24.55 -23.11 -23.67
CA LYS A 118 24.05 -24.49 -23.74
C LYS A 118 23.78 -25.05 -22.34
N GLU A 119 24.73 -24.96 -21.42
CA GLU A 119 24.55 -25.45 -20.05
C GLU A 119 23.39 -24.76 -19.32
N LEU A 120 23.21 -23.45 -19.53
CA LEU A 120 22.08 -22.72 -18.94
C LEU A 120 20.75 -23.12 -19.60
N TYR A 121 20.74 -23.33 -20.91
CA TYR A 121 19.58 -23.83 -21.63
C TYR A 121 19.17 -25.22 -21.12
N ASP A 122 20.13 -26.13 -20.96
CA ASP A 122 19.87 -27.50 -20.49
C ASP A 122 19.38 -27.53 -19.02
N LEU A 123 19.65 -26.47 -18.24
CA LEU A 123 19.05 -26.26 -16.93
C LEU A 123 17.60 -25.77 -17.01
N TRP A 124 17.20 -25.06 -18.07
CA TRP A 124 15.85 -24.53 -18.24
C TRP A 124 14.93 -25.46 -19.03
N PHE A 125 15.49 -26.19 -19.98
CA PHE A 125 14.79 -27.00 -20.96
C PHE A 125 15.42 -28.38 -21.12
N ASP A 126 14.58 -29.39 -21.33
CA ASP A 126 15.04 -30.70 -21.77
C ASP A 126 15.28 -30.73 -23.29
N THR A 127 15.68 -31.91 -23.80
CA THR A 127 15.96 -32.13 -25.22
C THR A 127 14.74 -31.96 -26.12
N GLU A 128 13.52 -32.00 -25.58
CA GLU A 128 12.28 -31.76 -26.32
C GLU A 128 11.85 -30.28 -26.25
N GLY A 129 12.57 -29.43 -25.51
CA GLY A 129 12.21 -28.03 -25.30
C GLY A 129 11.11 -27.83 -24.25
N LYS A 130 10.83 -28.83 -23.42
CA LYS A 130 9.91 -28.71 -22.28
C LYS A 130 10.67 -28.15 -21.09
N LYS A 131 9.98 -27.34 -20.26
CA LYS A 131 10.58 -26.73 -19.06
C LYS A 131 11.04 -27.84 -18.12
N THR A 132 12.26 -27.75 -17.63
CA THR A 132 12.76 -28.66 -16.58
C THR A 132 12.07 -28.36 -15.24
N ARG A 133 12.25 -29.27 -14.28
CA ARG A 133 11.81 -29.05 -12.89
C ARG A 133 12.35 -27.75 -12.30
N TYR A 134 13.58 -27.34 -12.68
CA TYR A 134 14.22 -26.14 -12.15
C TYR A 134 13.37 -24.90 -12.42
N LEU A 135 12.99 -24.72 -13.68
CA LEU A 135 12.22 -23.55 -14.11
C LEU A 135 10.78 -23.62 -13.60
N ILE A 136 10.15 -24.80 -13.63
CA ILE A 136 8.79 -25.00 -13.11
C ILE A 136 8.71 -24.60 -11.63
N LYS A 137 9.63 -25.08 -10.78
CA LYS A 137 9.61 -24.78 -9.34
C LYS A 137 9.90 -23.31 -9.02
N LEU A 138 10.78 -22.66 -9.78
CA LEU A 138 10.99 -21.22 -9.64
C LEU A 138 9.72 -20.42 -9.98
N GLU A 139 9.05 -20.74 -11.09
CA GLU A 139 7.83 -20.06 -11.54
C GLU A 139 6.65 -20.27 -10.58
N GLU A 140 6.46 -21.49 -10.06
CA GLU A 140 5.47 -21.81 -9.01
C GLU A 140 5.66 -20.93 -7.75
N ASN A 141 6.89 -20.50 -7.48
CA ASN A 141 7.23 -19.63 -6.35
C ASN A 141 7.45 -18.16 -6.75
N GLY A 142 6.96 -17.75 -7.93
CA GLY A 142 6.94 -16.37 -8.38
C GLY A 142 8.27 -15.82 -8.92
N VAL A 143 9.26 -16.68 -9.15
CA VAL A 143 10.54 -16.33 -9.77
C VAL A 143 10.54 -16.76 -11.23
N ASP A 144 10.14 -15.84 -12.10
CA ASP A 144 10.28 -16.03 -13.55
C ASP A 144 11.72 -15.79 -14.04
N LEU A 145 11.95 -16.06 -15.32
CA LEU A 145 13.25 -15.80 -15.95
C LEU A 145 13.64 -14.32 -15.97
N VAL A 146 12.68 -13.39 -15.90
CA VAL A 146 12.99 -11.97 -15.82
C VAL A 146 13.66 -11.68 -14.48
N ARG A 147 13.10 -12.15 -13.37
CA ARG A 147 13.70 -12.04 -12.04
C ARG A 147 15.03 -12.76 -11.95
N MET A 148 15.11 -13.99 -12.47
CA MET A 148 16.37 -14.73 -12.49
C MET A 148 17.44 -14.01 -13.32
N SER A 149 17.07 -13.41 -14.45
CA SER A 149 17.99 -12.59 -15.26
C SER A 149 18.44 -11.32 -14.56
N SER A 150 17.60 -10.77 -13.67
CA SER A 150 17.95 -9.65 -12.81
C SER A 150 18.99 -10.07 -11.77
N ILE A 151 18.83 -11.24 -11.14
CA ILE A 151 19.78 -11.77 -10.16
C ILE A 151 21.12 -12.09 -10.82
N LEU A 152 21.09 -12.85 -11.92
CA LEU A 152 22.27 -13.36 -12.63
C LEU A 152 22.83 -12.38 -13.68
N HIS A 153 22.41 -11.12 -13.65
CA HIS A 153 22.90 -10.09 -14.57
C HIS A 153 24.44 -10.03 -14.55
N GLY A 154 25.06 -10.20 -15.72
CA GLY A 154 26.51 -10.18 -15.88
C GLY A 154 27.25 -11.36 -15.25
N ALA A 155 26.58 -12.49 -14.94
CA ALA A 155 27.24 -13.70 -14.49
C ALA A 155 28.16 -14.31 -15.57
N GLY A 156 27.88 -14.03 -16.85
CA GLY A 156 28.70 -14.42 -17.98
C GLY A 156 28.86 -15.93 -18.06
N ALA A 157 30.10 -16.39 -18.22
CA ALA A 157 30.42 -17.82 -18.30
C ALA A 157 30.06 -18.61 -17.03
N ASN A 158 29.91 -17.95 -15.88
CA ASN A 158 29.55 -18.59 -14.61
C ASN A 158 28.04 -18.70 -14.39
N ALA A 159 27.22 -18.24 -15.34
CA ALA A 159 25.76 -18.23 -15.18
C ALA A 159 25.14 -19.60 -14.89
N PRO A 160 25.49 -20.72 -15.59
CA PRO A 160 24.93 -22.03 -15.29
C PRO A 160 25.21 -22.47 -13.85
N ARG A 161 26.46 -22.30 -13.40
CA ARG A 161 26.87 -22.62 -12.04
C ARG A 161 26.13 -21.78 -11.00
N ALA A 162 26.09 -20.46 -11.20
CA ALA A 162 25.42 -19.55 -10.26
C ALA A 162 23.91 -19.81 -10.20
N PHE A 163 23.26 -20.12 -11.32
CA PHE A 163 21.86 -20.56 -11.35
C PHE A 163 21.66 -21.83 -10.53
N LYS A 164 22.48 -22.85 -10.79
CA LYS A 164 22.34 -24.17 -10.16
C LYS A 164 22.59 -24.12 -8.66
N GLU A 165 23.66 -23.48 -8.23
CA GLU A 165 24.00 -23.34 -6.81
C GLU A 165 22.93 -22.55 -6.04
N LEU A 166 22.39 -21.49 -6.63
CA LEU A 166 21.32 -20.72 -6.00
C LEU A 166 20.02 -21.53 -5.94
N TYR A 167 19.69 -22.28 -7.00
CA TYR A 167 18.57 -23.20 -6.99
C TYR A 167 18.72 -24.24 -5.88
N ASP A 168 19.89 -24.85 -5.72
CA ASP A 168 20.15 -25.89 -4.73
C ASP A 168 20.10 -25.38 -3.28
N LEU A 169 20.23 -24.06 -3.08
CA LEU A 169 19.94 -23.45 -1.79
C LEU A 169 18.45 -23.32 -1.51
N TRP A 170 17.62 -23.13 -2.54
CA TRP A 170 16.18 -22.93 -2.37
C TRP A 170 15.39 -24.22 -2.45
N PHE A 171 15.84 -25.15 -3.27
CA PHE A 171 15.17 -26.41 -3.56
C PHE A 171 16.16 -27.58 -3.51
N ASP A 172 15.69 -28.73 -3.04
CA ASP A 172 16.45 -29.97 -3.13
C ASP A 172 16.39 -30.59 -4.55
N THR A 173 17.01 -31.76 -4.71
CA THR A 173 17.05 -32.49 -5.98
C THR A 173 15.68 -32.94 -6.47
N GLU A 174 14.71 -33.11 -5.58
CA GLU A 174 13.30 -33.43 -5.89
C GLU A 174 12.47 -32.19 -6.20
N GLY A 175 13.01 -30.98 -5.96
CA GLY A 175 12.32 -29.71 -6.13
C GLY A 175 11.46 -29.32 -4.93
N LYS A 176 11.67 -29.93 -3.76
CA LYS A 176 11.03 -29.50 -2.50
C LYS A 176 11.83 -28.36 -1.90
N LYS A 177 11.14 -27.44 -1.20
CA LYS A 177 11.77 -26.30 -0.55
C LYS A 177 12.78 -26.78 0.51
N THR A 178 13.98 -26.24 0.50
CA THR A 178 14.96 -26.51 1.55
C THR A 178 14.59 -25.76 2.84
N ARG A 179 15.29 -26.08 3.93
CA ARG A 179 15.19 -25.33 5.19
C ARG A 179 15.40 -23.83 5.04
N TYR A 180 16.29 -23.39 4.14
CA TYR A 180 16.57 -21.97 3.93
C TYR A 180 15.31 -21.23 3.48
N LEU A 181 14.61 -21.78 2.49
CA LEU A 181 13.42 -21.15 1.94
C LEU A 181 12.23 -21.24 2.91
N ILE A 182 12.04 -22.39 3.57
CA ILE A 182 10.98 -22.57 4.57
C ILE A 182 11.10 -21.51 5.68
N LYS A 183 12.31 -21.32 6.23
CA LYS A 183 12.54 -20.36 7.34
C LYS A 183 12.35 -18.90 6.92
N LEU A 184 12.74 -18.55 5.71
CA LEU A 184 12.48 -17.21 5.14
C LEU A 184 10.99 -16.93 5.00
N GLU A 185 10.23 -17.89 4.46
CA GLU A 185 8.79 -17.75 4.25
C GLU A 185 8.02 -17.67 5.57
N GLU A 186 8.37 -18.52 6.55
CA GLU A 186 7.84 -18.45 7.93
C GLU A 186 8.08 -17.07 8.57
N SER A 187 9.16 -16.38 8.18
CA SER A 187 9.51 -15.05 8.66
C SER A 187 9.01 -13.91 7.76
N GLY A 188 8.19 -14.23 6.75
CA GLY A 188 7.53 -13.25 5.88
C GLY A 188 8.36 -12.75 4.70
N VAL A 189 9.38 -13.49 4.26
CA VAL A 189 10.17 -13.18 3.05
C VAL A 189 9.99 -14.29 2.02
N ASP A 190 9.28 -13.98 0.94
CA ASP A 190 9.15 -14.88 -0.20
C ASP A 190 10.33 -14.76 -1.18
N LEU A 191 10.42 -15.70 -2.13
CA LEU A 191 11.45 -15.64 -3.17
C LEU A 191 11.35 -14.40 -4.05
N VAL A 192 10.17 -13.80 -4.20
CA VAL A 192 9.99 -12.55 -4.97
C VAL A 192 10.75 -11.40 -4.33
N ARG A 193 10.65 -11.25 -3.00
CA ARG A 193 11.39 -10.27 -2.21
C ARG A 193 12.88 -10.59 -2.20
N MET A 194 13.25 -11.84 -1.98
CA MET A 194 14.66 -12.25 -2.00
C MET A 194 15.30 -11.98 -3.38
N SER A 195 14.59 -12.27 -4.47
CA SER A 195 15.04 -11.96 -5.83
C SER A 195 15.24 -10.46 -6.07
N SER A 196 14.39 -9.63 -5.47
CA SER A 196 14.55 -8.17 -5.50
C SER A 196 15.82 -7.72 -4.78
N ILE A 197 16.11 -8.30 -3.60
CA ILE A 197 17.34 -8.02 -2.83
C ILE A 197 18.58 -8.43 -3.64
N LEU A 198 18.58 -9.64 -4.20
CA LEU A 198 19.70 -10.22 -4.96
C LEU A 198 19.83 -9.70 -6.41
N SER A 199 19.03 -8.72 -6.80
CA SER A 199 19.12 -8.14 -8.14
C SER A 199 20.51 -7.54 -8.39
N GLY A 200 21.13 -7.91 -9.51
CA GLY A 200 22.42 -7.39 -9.97
C GLY A 200 23.65 -8.05 -9.35
N VAL A 201 23.50 -9.21 -8.66
CA VAL A 201 24.64 -9.89 -8.03
C VAL A 201 25.51 -10.62 -9.05
N GLY A 202 24.91 -11.19 -10.09
CA GLY A 202 25.60 -12.00 -11.10
C GLY A 202 26.11 -13.32 -10.52
N ALA A 203 27.36 -13.66 -10.81
CA ALA A 203 27.97 -14.94 -10.46
C ALA A 203 28.08 -15.22 -8.94
N ASN A 204 27.94 -14.19 -8.09
CA ASN A 204 28.06 -14.31 -6.64
C ASN A 204 26.71 -14.47 -5.91
N ALA A 205 25.61 -14.75 -6.63
CA ALA A 205 24.26 -14.76 -6.07
C ALA A 205 24.12 -15.69 -4.86
N THR A 206 24.66 -16.91 -4.96
CA THR A 206 24.73 -17.90 -3.88
C THR A 206 25.41 -17.35 -2.62
N LYS A 207 26.56 -16.69 -2.80
CA LYS A 207 27.34 -16.11 -1.69
C LYS A 207 26.57 -14.97 -1.02
N ALA A 208 26.03 -14.04 -1.80
CA ALA A 208 25.26 -12.91 -1.29
C ALA A 208 23.99 -13.36 -0.54
N PHE A 209 23.32 -14.40 -1.03
CA PHE A 209 22.20 -15.02 -0.32
C PHE A 209 22.64 -15.58 1.03
N LYS A 210 23.69 -16.39 1.07
CA LYS A 210 24.19 -16.99 2.32
C LYS A 210 24.61 -15.94 3.34
N GLU A 211 25.43 -14.97 2.93
CA GLU A 211 25.88 -13.91 3.84
C GLU A 211 24.72 -13.14 4.49
N LEU A 212 23.63 -12.90 3.75
CA LEU A 212 22.44 -12.26 4.31
C LEU A 212 21.63 -13.24 5.19
N TYR A 213 21.47 -14.49 4.74
CA TYR A 213 20.78 -15.52 5.49
C TYR A 213 21.43 -15.75 6.85
N ASP A 214 22.76 -15.84 6.90
CA ASP A 214 23.54 -16.09 8.12
C ASP A 214 23.46 -14.93 9.13
N LEU A 215 23.04 -13.73 8.69
CA LEU A 215 22.69 -12.63 9.60
C LEU A 215 21.30 -12.79 10.21
N TRP A 216 20.38 -13.49 9.55
CA TRP A 216 19.00 -13.69 10.03
C TRP A 216 18.81 -15.01 10.76
N PHE A 217 19.53 -16.05 10.34
CA PHE A 217 19.43 -17.41 10.86
C PHE A 217 20.82 -18.01 11.11
N ASP A 218 20.94 -18.87 12.11
CA ASP A 218 22.13 -19.69 12.32
C ASP A 218 22.17 -20.92 11.40
N ALA A 219 23.20 -21.76 11.55
CA ALA A 219 23.42 -22.94 10.72
C ALA A 219 22.30 -24.00 10.85
N GLU A 220 21.62 -24.03 12.00
CA GLU A 220 20.47 -24.87 12.30
C GLU A 220 19.15 -24.28 11.76
N GLY A 221 19.15 -22.98 11.42
CA GLY A 221 17.98 -22.25 10.95
C GLY A 221 17.19 -21.55 12.06
N ASN A 222 17.75 -21.42 13.25
CA ASN A 222 17.16 -20.61 14.32
C ASN A 222 17.43 -19.13 14.09
N LYS A 223 16.49 -18.30 14.52
CA LYS A 223 16.62 -16.84 14.42
C LYS A 223 17.84 -16.35 15.23
N THR A 224 18.69 -15.57 14.59
CA THR A 224 19.81 -14.88 15.26
C THR A 224 19.29 -13.80 16.21
N GLN A 225 20.18 -13.20 17.00
CA GLN A 225 19.84 -12.04 17.83
C GLN A 225 19.27 -10.88 17.00
N TYR A 226 19.78 -10.64 15.79
CA TYR A 226 19.28 -9.58 14.91
C TYR A 226 17.78 -9.70 14.66
N LEU A 227 17.34 -10.89 14.24
CA LEU A 227 15.96 -11.13 13.90
C LEU A 227 15.06 -11.15 15.15
N LYS A 228 15.53 -11.75 16.25
CA LYS A 228 14.82 -11.72 17.54
C LYS A 228 14.56 -10.28 18.03
N THR A 229 15.54 -9.39 17.89
CA THR A 229 15.37 -7.96 18.24
C THR A 229 14.34 -7.29 17.34
N LEU A 230 14.41 -7.47 16.02
CA LEU A 230 13.45 -6.87 15.10
C LEU A 230 12.00 -7.29 15.41
N GLU A 231 11.77 -8.57 15.70
CA GLU A 231 10.43 -9.08 16.04
C GLU A 231 9.89 -8.51 17.35
N LYS A 232 10.74 -8.44 18.38
CA LYS A 232 10.39 -7.80 19.66
C LYS A 232 9.96 -6.35 19.46
N GLU A 233 10.61 -5.66 18.52
CA GLU A 233 10.37 -4.27 18.16
C GLU A 233 9.28 -4.10 17.09
N ARG A 234 8.54 -5.18 16.77
CA ARG A 234 7.45 -5.22 15.78
C ARG A 234 7.86 -4.81 14.36
N VAL A 235 9.14 -4.94 14.04
CA VAL A 235 9.67 -4.80 12.69
C VAL A 235 9.77 -6.19 12.07
N ASN A 236 9.01 -6.43 11.01
CA ASN A 236 9.09 -7.69 10.29
C ASN A 236 10.15 -7.64 9.17
N LEU A 237 10.62 -8.81 8.72
CA LEU A 237 11.58 -8.88 7.63
C LEU A 237 11.03 -8.38 6.31
N SER A 238 9.71 -8.31 6.11
CA SER A 238 9.16 -7.74 4.88
C SER A 238 9.45 -6.24 4.76
N ASN A 239 9.45 -5.52 5.89
CA ASN A 239 9.84 -4.11 5.95
C ASN A 239 11.34 -3.95 5.62
N VAL A 240 12.20 -4.75 6.25
CA VAL A 240 13.66 -4.74 6.00
C VAL A 240 13.97 -5.13 4.56
N SER A 241 13.36 -6.20 4.05
CA SER A 241 13.53 -6.66 2.66
C SER A 241 13.12 -5.60 1.65
N SER A 242 12.10 -4.81 1.97
CA SER A 242 11.67 -3.68 1.14
C SER A 242 12.75 -2.59 1.05
N ILE A 243 13.46 -2.31 2.15
CA ILE A 243 14.60 -1.37 2.17
C ILE A 243 15.76 -1.93 1.35
N LEU A 244 16.11 -3.20 1.56
CA LEU A 244 17.24 -3.88 0.92
C LEU A 244 17.01 -4.23 -0.56
N GLY A 245 15.84 -3.94 -1.13
CA GLY A 245 15.59 -4.14 -2.55
C GLY A 245 16.68 -3.51 -3.42
N LYS A 246 17.25 -4.30 -4.34
CA LYS A 246 18.39 -3.95 -5.20
C LYS A 246 19.70 -3.68 -4.46
N ALA A 247 19.89 -4.18 -3.23
CA ALA A 247 21.18 -4.11 -2.54
C ALA A 247 22.24 -5.02 -3.18
N GLY A 248 21.81 -6.09 -3.83
CA GLY A 248 22.67 -7.04 -4.53
C GLY A 248 23.70 -7.66 -3.58
N ALA A 249 24.96 -7.68 -4.00
CA ALA A 249 26.05 -8.27 -3.22
C ALA A 249 26.29 -7.55 -1.88
N ASN A 250 25.79 -6.33 -1.71
CA ASN A 250 25.95 -5.54 -0.48
C ASN A 250 24.78 -5.71 0.50
N ALA A 251 23.83 -6.61 0.25
CA ALA A 251 22.64 -6.76 1.09
C ALA A 251 22.97 -7.06 2.56
N ALA A 252 23.88 -8.00 2.83
CA ALA A 252 24.30 -8.37 4.18
C ALA A 252 24.94 -7.17 4.91
N LYS A 253 25.87 -6.48 4.25
CA LYS A 253 26.51 -5.27 4.77
C LYS A 253 25.50 -4.16 5.06
N ALA A 254 24.63 -3.86 4.11
CA ALA A 254 23.62 -2.81 4.25
C ALA A 254 22.60 -3.13 5.35
N PHE A 255 22.23 -4.40 5.53
CA PHE A 255 21.41 -4.85 6.65
C PHE A 255 22.12 -4.60 7.98
N LYS A 256 23.37 -5.07 8.11
CA LYS A 256 24.13 -4.99 9.35
C LYS A 256 24.38 -3.55 9.78
N GLU A 257 24.83 -2.70 8.85
CA GLU A 257 25.06 -1.27 9.15
C GLU A 257 23.76 -0.54 9.53
N LEU A 258 22.64 -0.84 8.86
CA LEU A 258 21.36 -0.25 9.22
C LEU A 258 20.85 -0.75 10.56
N TYR A 259 21.04 -2.03 10.87
CA TYR A 259 20.75 -2.59 12.19
C TYR A 259 21.55 -1.87 13.27
N ASP A 260 22.85 -1.62 13.05
CA ASP A 260 23.72 -0.96 14.02
C ASP A 260 23.38 0.53 14.24
N LEU A 261 22.68 1.16 13.28
CA LEU A 261 22.07 2.48 13.50
C LEU A 261 20.81 2.42 14.35
N TRP A 262 20.09 1.30 14.31
CA TRP A 262 18.82 1.13 15.03
C TRP A 262 19.01 0.56 16.43
N PHE A 263 19.92 -0.39 16.57
CA PHE A 263 20.15 -1.15 17.77
C PHE A 263 21.64 -1.24 18.09
N ASP A 264 21.96 -1.24 19.39
CA ASP A 264 23.30 -1.55 19.87
C ASP A 264 23.59 -3.06 19.79
N GLN A 265 24.80 -3.45 20.20
CA GLN A 265 25.23 -4.86 20.21
C GLN A 265 24.38 -5.76 21.13
N ASN A 266 23.69 -5.17 22.11
CA ASN A 266 22.79 -5.89 23.02
C ASN A 266 21.34 -5.89 22.52
N GLY A 267 21.07 -5.31 21.34
CA GLY A 267 19.72 -5.18 20.79
C GLY A 267 18.88 -4.08 21.47
N LYS A 268 19.49 -3.15 22.20
CA LYS A 268 18.79 -1.98 22.75
C LYS A 268 18.71 -0.89 21.70
N ARG A 269 17.61 -0.12 21.69
CA ARG A 269 17.42 1.02 20.78
C ARG A 269 18.55 2.04 20.95
N THR A 270 19.12 2.49 19.85
CA THR A 270 20.06 3.61 19.83
C THR A 270 19.35 4.95 20.03
N GLN A 271 20.11 6.01 20.26
CA GLN A 271 19.60 7.37 20.33
C GLN A 271 18.84 7.78 19.05
N TYR A 272 19.26 7.30 17.88
CA TYR A 272 18.59 7.59 16.60
C TYR A 272 17.10 7.18 16.64
N LEU A 273 16.81 5.95 17.08
CA LEU A 273 15.43 5.48 17.15
C LEU A 273 14.62 6.17 18.23
N ILE A 274 15.22 6.34 19.41
CA ILE A 274 14.56 7.01 20.53
C ILE A 274 14.07 8.40 20.10
N LYS A 275 14.92 9.17 19.41
CA LYS A 275 14.57 10.51 18.95
C LYS A 275 13.53 10.52 17.82
N LEU A 276 13.57 9.56 16.90
CA LEU A 276 12.53 9.42 15.87
C LEU A 276 11.16 9.10 16.48
N GLU A 277 11.10 8.16 17.42
CA GLU A 277 9.85 7.75 18.07
C GLU A 277 9.25 8.85 18.94
N GLU A 278 10.07 9.56 19.73
CA GLU A 278 9.66 10.74 20.51
C GLU A 278 8.98 11.82 19.62
N ASN A 279 9.29 11.84 18.32
CA ASN A 279 8.74 12.79 17.35
C ASN A 279 7.76 12.14 16.35
N GLY A 280 7.22 10.95 16.67
CA GLY A 280 6.12 10.31 15.94
C GLY A 280 6.53 9.60 14.64
N VAL A 281 7.81 9.28 14.46
CA VAL A 281 8.32 8.48 13.33
C VAL A 281 8.76 7.11 13.85
N ASP A 282 7.89 6.13 13.72
CA ASP A 282 8.22 4.73 14.01
C ASP A 282 9.09 4.08 12.90
N LEU A 283 9.64 2.91 13.20
CA LEU A 283 10.44 2.12 12.26
C LEU A 283 9.65 1.69 11.02
N VAL A 284 8.33 1.52 11.10
CA VAL A 284 7.50 1.14 9.94
C VAL A 284 7.44 2.28 8.92
N ARG A 285 7.26 3.51 9.39
CA ARG A 285 7.30 4.73 8.57
C ARG A 285 8.69 4.94 7.99
N MET A 286 9.74 4.81 8.81
CA MET A 286 11.11 4.93 8.32
C MET A 286 11.43 3.87 7.26
N SER A 287 11.00 2.62 7.46
CA SER A 287 11.13 1.55 6.48
C SER A 287 10.36 1.86 5.19
N SER A 288 9.19 2.50 5.30
CA SER A 288 8.42 2.94 4.14
C SER A 288 9.17 4.01 3.35
N ILE A 289 9.78 5.00 4.02
CA ILE A 289 10.59 6.05 3.39
C ILE A 289 11.79 5.43 2.67
N LEU A 290 12.53 4.54 3.35
CA LEU A 290 13.76 3.93 2.84
C LEU A 290 13.55 2.74 1.90
N SER A 291 12.29 2.37 1.62
CA SER A 291 11.97 1.29 0.67
C SER A 291 12.67 1.51 -0.67
N GLY A 292 13.42 0.50 -1.13
CA GLY A 292 14.21 0.54 -2.36
C GLY A 292 15.52 1.31 -2.29
N ALA A 293 16.01 1.69 -1.10
CA ALA A 293 17.32 2.30 -0.94
C ALA A 293 18.48 1.33 -1.24
N GLY A 294 18.25 0.03 -1.07
CA GLY A 294 19.20 -1.04 -1.35
C GLY A 294 20.51 -0.84 -0.57
N ALA A 295 21.64 -0.91 -1.26
CA ALA A 295 22.96 -0.75 -0.66
C ALA A 295 23.22 0.65 -0.08
N LYS A 296 22.36 1.64 -0.37
CA LYS A 296 22.48 3.02 0.14
C LYS A 296 21.58 3.28 1.36
N SER A 297 20.93 2.25 1.92
CA SER A 297 19.99 2.39 3.05
C SER A 297 20.58 3.13 4.25
N THR A 298 21.76 2.73 4.71
CA THR A 298 22.49 3.34 5.84
C THR A 298 22.73 4.84 5.59
N LYS A 299 23.26 5.16 4.41
CA LYS A 299 23.54 6.54 4.00
C LYS A 299 22.24 7.37 3.95
N ALA A 300 21.19 6.83 3.33
CA ALA A 300 19.91 7.52 3.19
C ALA A 300 19.20 7.75 4.53
N PHE A 301 19.30 6.78 5.46
CA PHE A 301 18.83 6.96 6.83
C PHE A 301 19.56 8.10 7.51
N LYS A 302 20.90 8.08 7.48
CA LYS A 302 21.73 9.07 8.17
C LYS A 302 21.54 10.48 7.62
N GLU A 303 21.59 10.65 6.30
CA GLU A 303 21.37 11.95 5.67
C GLU A 303 19.97 12.53 5.97
N LEU A 304 18.94 11.69 6.07
CA LEU A 304 17.60 12.16 6.44
C LEU A 304 17.52 12.50 7.93
N TYR A 305 18.12 11.67 8.79
CA TYR A 305 18.19 11.91 10.22
C TYR A 305 18.91 13.23 10.51
N ASP A 306 20.05 13.48 9.86
CA ASP A 306 20.87 14.69 10.04
C ASP A 306 20.16 15.97 9.57
N LEU A 307 19.11 15.85 8.75
CA LEU A 307 18.23 16.98 8.41
C LEU A 307 17.21 17.26 9.52
N TRP A 308 16.83 16.28 10.33
CA TRP A 308 15.84 16.43 11.41
C TRP A 308 16.48 16.66 12.77
N PHE A 309 17.62 16.03 13.01
CA PHE A 309 18.35 16.04 14.28
C PHE A 309 19.85 16.30 14.04
N ASP A 310 20.52 16.93 15.00
CA ASP A 310 21.98 17.03 15.01
C ASP A 310 22.63 15.76 15.59
N ALA A 311 23.96 15.76 15.69
CA ALA A 311 24.72 14.61 16.19
C ALA A 311 24.38 14.26 17.64
N GLU A 312 24.01 15.25 18.44
CA GLU A 312 23.56 15.09 19.83
C GLU A 312 22.05 14.77 19.93
N GLY A 313 21.35 14.64 18.80
CA GLY A 313 19.93 14.31 18.73
C GLY A 313 18.99 15.48 19.04
N ASN A 314 19.47 16.72 19.05
CA ASN A 314 18.61 17.89 19.17
C ASN A 314 17.97 18.22 17.82
N LYS A 315 16.76 18.79 17.86
CA LYS A 315 16.04 19.19 16.66
C LYS A 315 16.80 20.27 15.89
N THR A 316 16.99 20.05 14.60
CA THR A 316 17.55 21.05 13.69
C THR A 316 16.54 22.19 13.46
N GLN A 317 16.97 23.25 12.76
CA GLN A 317 16.08 24.33 12.34
C GLN A 317 14.91 23.83 11.46
N TYR A 318 15.13 22.81 10.62
CA TYR A 318 14.09 22.24 9.78
C TYR A 318 12.94 21.70 10.62
N LEU A 319 13.25 20.85 11.60
CA LEU A 319 12.24 20.24 12.45
C LEU A 319 11.57 21.25 13.38
N LYS A 320 12.35 22.17 13.98
CA LYS A 320 11.80 23.28 14.79
C LYS A 320 10.79 24.13 13.99
N THR A 321 11.07 24.37 12.71
CA THR A 321 10.16 25.13 11.83
C THR A 321 8.87 24.36 11.56
N LEU A 322 8.97 23.06 11.24
CA LEU A 322 7.80 22.21 11.02
C LEU A 322 6.88 22.18 12.24
N GLU A 323 7.44 22.04 13.45
CA GLU A 323 6.66 22.03 14.69
C GLU A 323 5.98 23.35 14.99
N LYS A 324 6.71 24.48 14.85
CA LYS A 324 6.16 25.82 15.00
C LYS A 324 4.96 26.04 14.09
N GLU A 325 5.02 25.51 12.88
CA GLU A 325 3.98 25.63 11.86
C GLU A 325 2.97 24.48 11.89
N ARG A 326 2.98 23.67 12.96
CA ARG A 326 2.07 22.54 13.21
C ARG A 326 2.05 21.50 12.09
N VAL A 327 3.16 21.34 11.39
CA VAL A 327 3.38 20.31 10.38
C VAL A 327 3.96 19.08 11.05
N ASN A 328 3.15 18.03 11.13
CA ASN A 328 3.56 16.79 11.77
C ASN A 328 4.51 15.97 10.89
N LEU A 329 5.62 15.46 11.44
CA LEU A 329 6.56 14.58 10.74
C LEU A 329 5.88 13.32 10.17
N SER A 330 4.82 12.83 10.80
CA SER A 330 4.00 11.73 10.29
C SER A 330 3.42 12.02 8.90
N ASN A 331 3.03 13.26 8.63
CA ASN A 331 2.50 13.72 7.34
C ASN A 331 3.61 13.80 6.29
N VAL A 332 4.75 14.38 6.67
CA VAL A 332 5.94 14.46 5.81
C VAL A 332 6.45 13.05 5.45
N SER A 333 6.52 12.16 6.45
CA SER A 333 6.90 10.75 6.28
C SER A 333 5.96 10.02 5.32
N SER A 334 4.66 10.33 5.36
CA SER A 334 3.68 9.76 4.43
C SER A 334 3.98 10.20 2.99
N ILE A 335 4.29 11.48 2.76
CA ILE A 335 4.67 11.98 1.42
C ILE A 335 5.97 11.31 0.94
N LEU A 336 6.98 11.21 1.80
CA LEU A 336 8.30 10.65 1.50
C LEU A 336 8.32 9.11 1.36
N GLY A 337 7.20 8.43 1.58
CA GLY A 337 7.11 6.98 1.38
C GLY A 337 7.63 6.57 0.01
N LYS A 338 8.53 5.57 -0.03
CA LYS A 338 9.26 5.08 -1.21
C LYS A 338 10.25 6.08 -1.83
N ALA A 339 10.78 7.04 -1.07
CA ALA A 339 11.87 7.89 -1.54
C ALA A 339 13.21 7.15 -1.68
N GLY A 340 13.39 6.07 -0.90
CA GLY A 340 14.57 5.21 -0.94
C GLY A 340 15.84 6.00 -0.68
N ALA A 341 16.83 5.83 -1.57
CA ALA A 341 18.12 6.50 -1.46
C ALA A 341 18.05 8.05 -1.59
N ASN A 342 16.93 8.60 -2.06
CA ASN A 342 16.75 10.04 -2.26
C ASN A 342 15.92 10.72 -1.15
N ALA A 343 15.69 10.05 -0.02
CA ALA A 343 14.81 10.55 1.04
C ALA A 343 15.20 11.94 1.58
N ALA A 344 16.48 12.14 1.90
CA ALA A 344 17.00 13.41 2.39
C ALA A 344 16.83 14.55 1.36
N LYS A 345 17.17 14.27 0.10
CA LYS A 345 17.00 15.22 -1.01
C LYS A 345 15.52 15.59 -1.20
N ALA A 346 14.63 14.61 -1.24
CA ALA A 346 13.21 14.82 -1.43
C ALA A 346 12.57 15.61 -0.27
N PHE A 347 13.01 15.34 0.97
CA PHE A 347 12.61 16.15 2.14
C PHE A 347 13.05 17.60 1.97
N LYS A 348 14.33 17.83 1.66
CA LYS A 348 14.89 19.19 1.54
C LYS A 348 14.21 19.99 0.44
N GLU A 349 14.06 19.42 -0.76
CA GLU A 349 13.38 20.10 -1.86
C GLU A 349 11.91 20.43 -1.54
N LEU A 350 11.21 19.55 -0.82
CA LEU A 350 9.84 19.83 -0.36
C LEU A 350 9.82 20.92 0.72
N TYR A 351 10.75 20.88 1.66
CA TYR A 351 10.90 21.89 2.69
C TYR A 351 11.16 23.27 2.07
N ASP A 352 12.06 23.36 1.09
CA ASP A 352 12.42 24.61 0.42
C ASP A 352 11.25 25.20 -0.41
N LEU A 353 10.27 24.37 -0.80
CA LEU A 353 9.00 24.85 -1.36
C LEU A 353 8.07 25.42 -0.29
N TRP A 354 8.15 24.94 0.94
CA TRP A 354 7.27 25.35 2.03
C TRP A 354 7.82 26.53 2.81
N PHE A 355 9.12 26.55 3.06
CA PHE A 355 9.83 27.50 3.89
C PHE A 355 11.06 28.05 3.17
N ASP A 356 11.38 29.32 3.41
CA ASP A 356 12.65 29.90 3.00
C ASP A 356 13.80 29.49 3.93
N GLN A 357 15.01 29.94 3.62
CA GLN A 357 16.22 29.64 4.40
C GLN A 357 16.15 30.11 5.86
N ASN A 358 15.28 31.08 6.17
CA ASN A 358 15.04 31.60 7.52
C ASN A 358 13.87 30.88 8.22
N GLY A 359 13.29 29.84 7.61
CA GLY A 359 12.14 29.12 8.13
C GLY A 359 10.81 29.87 8.01
N LYS A 360 10.72 30.93 7.19
CA LYS A 360 9.47 31.65 6.95
C LYS A 360 8.69 31.02 5.81
N LYS A 361 7.36 31.01 5.90
CA LYS A 361 6.47 30.51 4.83
C LYS A 361 6.78 31.18 3.49
N THR A 362 6.98 30.37 2.47
CA THR A 362 7.09 30.84 1.08
C THR A 362 5.73 31.32 0.56
N ARG A 363 5.70 31.83 -0.68
CA ARG A 363 4.44 32.16 -1.36
C ARG A 363 3.46 30.99 -1.41
N TYR A 364 3.95 29.75 -1.57
CA TYR A 364 3.10 28.57 -1.71
C TYR A 364 2.24 28.34 -0.46
N LEU A 365 2.86 28.30 0.73
CA LEU A 365 2.11 28.12 1.98
C LEU A 365 1.23 29.32 2.33
N LYS A 366 1.66 30.55 1.99
CA LYS A 366 0.85 31.75 2.19
C LYS A 366 -0.44 31.69 1.37
N THR A 367 -0.34 31.31 0.09
CA THR A 367 -1.51 31.15 -0.79
C THR A 367 -2.44 30.05 -0.31
N LEU A 368 -1.90 28.87 0.05
CA LEU A 368 -2.70 27.77 0.59
C LEU A 368 -3.44 28.18 1.86
N GLY A 369 -2.77 28.88 2.78
CA GLY A 369 -3.37 29.41 4.00
C GLY A 369 -4.50 30.41 3.75
N LYS A 370 -4.32 31.34 2.81
CA LYS A 370 -5.39 32.28 2.38
C LYS A 370 -6.59 31.55 1.79
N ALA A 371 -6.37 30.42 1.11
CA ALA A 371 -7.42 29.59 0.54
C ALA A 371 -8.04 28.60 1.54
N GLY A 372 -7.61 28.59 2.81
CA GLY A 372 -8.10 27.66 3.84
C GLY A 372 -7.63 26.21 3.64
N ILE A 373 -6.61 25.98 2.80
CA ILE A 373 -6.04 24.65 2.57
C ILE A 373 -4.96 24.39 3.61
N ASN A 374 -5.11 23.31 4.37
CA ASN A 374 -4.08 22.87 5.31
C ASN A 374 -3.12 21.87 4.67
N LEU A 375 -1.96 21.70 5.27
CA LEU A 375 -0.96 20.73 4.80
C LEU A 375 -1.38 19.29 5.02
N SER A 376 -2.26 18.95 5.97
CA SER A 376 -2.70 17.57 6.17
C SER A 376 -3.55 17.05 5.00
N ASN A 377 -4.39 17.90 4.40
CA ASN A 377 -5.13 17.58 3.17
C ASN A 377 -4.17 17.29 2.02
N ILE A 378 -3.13 18.13 1.86
CA ILE A 378 -2.11 17.95 0.83
C ILE A 378 -1.29 16.69 1.08
N SER A 379 -0.87 16.45 2.32
CA SER A 379 -0.12 15.25 2.69
C SER A 379 -0.90 13.96 2.46
N SER A 380 -2.22 13.97 2.71
CA SER A 380 -3.09 12.84 2.37
C SER A 380 -3.03 12.54 0.87
N ILE A 381 -3.19 13.57 0.02
CA ILE A 381 -3.18 13.42 -1.44
C ILE A 381 -1.80 12.97 -1.94
N LEU A 382 -0.73 13.61 -1.46
CA LEU A 382 0.64 13.36 -1.89
C LEU A 382 1.30 12.15 -1.21
N GLY A 383 0.58 11.42 -0.36
CA GLY A 383 1.10 10.22 0.30
C GLY A 383 1.72 9.25 -0.71
N GLY A 384 2.97 8.84 -0.49
CA GLY A 384 3.72 7.95 -1.36
C GLY A 384 4.30 8.61 -2.63
N ALA A 385 4.41 9.94 -2.68
CA ALA A 385 5.12 10.64 -3.77
C ALA A 385 6.64 10.33 -3.78
N GLY A 386 7.21 9.99 -2.63
CA GLY A 386 8.59 9.52 -2.47
C GLY A 386 9.60 10.54 -2.98
N ALA A 387 10.50 10.10 -3.85
CA ALA A 387 11.57 10.94 -4.40
C ALA A 387 11.07 12.14 -5.22
N ASN A 388 9.80 12.12 -5.66
CA ASN A 388 9.18 13.19 -6.46
C ASN A 388 8.26 14.10 -5.63
N ALA A 389 8.37 14.08 -4.31
CA ALA A 389 7.51 14.84 -3.40
C ALA A 389 7.38 16.33 -3.77
N ALA A 390 8.51 17.02 -3.97
CA ALA A 390 8.55 18.43 -4.32
C ALA A 390 7.88 18.72 -5.67
N LYS A 391 8.18 17.88 -6.68
CA LYS A 391 7.56 17.97 -8.01
C LYS A 391 6.04 17.78 -7.94
N ALA A 392 5.58 16.74 -7.25
CA ALA A 392 4.16 16.43 -7.10
C ALA A 392 3.40 17.54 -6.34
N PHE A 393 4.00 18.11 -5.30
CA PHE A 393 3.45 19.27 -4.60
C PHE A 393 3.30 20.46 -5.54
N LYS A 394 4.36 20.82 -6.26
CA LYS A 394 4.35 21.96 -7.18
C LYS A 394 3.31 21.77 -8.29
N GLU A 395 3.27 20.59 -8.90
CA GLU A 395 2.29 20.28 -9.96
C GLU A 395 0.83 20.34 -9.47
N LEU A 396 0.55 19.93 -8.23
CA LEU A 396 -0.77 20.06 -7.63
C LEU A 396 -1.09 21.53 -7.29
N TYR A 397 -0.12 22.27 -6.76
CA TYR A 397 -0.25 23.70 -6.49
C TYR A 397 -0.55 24.48 -7.78
N ASP A 398 0.23 24.26 -8.84
CA ASP A 398 0.07 24.93 -10.14
C ASP A 398 -1.23 24.50 -10.85
N LEU A 399 -1.84 23.36 -10.45
CA LEU A 399 -3.18 23.00 -10.90
C LEU A 399 -4.25 23.81 -10.17
N TRP A 400 -4.07 24.07 -8.87
CA TRP A 400 -5.04 24.76 -8.02
C TRP A 400 -4.92 26.29 -8.07
N PHE A 401 -3.74 26.82 -8.38
CA PHE A 401 -3.45 28.24 -8.36
C PHE A 401 -2.71 28.69 -9.62
N ASP A 402 -3.03 29.89 -10.11
CA ASP A 402 -2.28 30.56 -11.17
C ASP A 402 -0.96 31.16 -10.63
N ALA A 403 -0.25 31.88 -11.50
CA ALA A 403 1.05 32.48 -11.17
C ALA A 403 0.93 33.58 -10.09
N GLU A 404 -0.20 34.27 -10.07
CA GLU A 404 -0.57 35.34 -9.14
C GLU A 404 -1.07 34.79 -7.79
N GLY A 405 -1.42 33.50 -7.73
CA GLY A 405 -1.93 32.82 -6.55
C GLY A 405 -3.46 32.86 -6.41
N ASN A 406 -4.18 33.19 -7.48
CA ASN A 406 -5.64 33.04 -7.52
C ASN A 406 -6.01 31.59 -7.80
N LYS A 407 -7.18 31.17 -7.31
CA LYS A 407 -7.66 29.81 -7.55
C LYS A 407 -7.96 29.64 -9.03
N THR A 408 -7.53 28.53 -9.60
CA THR A 408 -7.93 28.16 -10.95
C THR A 408 -9.34 27.56 -10.94
N GLN A 409 -9.95 27.49 -12.11
CA GLN A 409 -11.25 26.83 -12.33
C GLN A 409 -11.31 25.41 -11.74
N TYR A 410 -10.20 24.66 -11.78
CA TYR A 410 -10.14 23.29 -11.26
C TYR A 410 -10.47 23.20 -9.77
N LEU A 411 -9.94 24.14 -8.98
CA LEU A 411 -10.23 24.17 -7.55
C LEU A 411 -11.57 24.87 -7.29
N GLU A 412 -11.84 25.98 -7.98
CA GLU A 412 -13.07 26.76 -7.78
C GLU A 412 -14.34 25.95 -8.02
N HIS A 413 -14.41 25.16 -9.08
CA HIS A 413 -15.61 24.37 -9.39
C HIS A 413 -15.99 23.39 -8.28
N PHE A 414 -15.01 22.81 -7.58
CA PHE A 414 -15.30 21.89 -6.47
C PHE A 414 -15.79 22.59 -5.20
N ILE A 415 -15.23 23.76 -4.88
CA ILE A 415 -15.41 24.42 -3.58
C ILE A 415 -16.38 25.61 -3.63
N LYS A 416 -16.90 25.97 -4.81
CA LYS A 416 -17.89 27.03 -4.96
C LYS A 416 -19.24 26.52 -4.45
N ASN A 417 -19.68 27.06 -3.31
CA ASN A 417 -21.06 26.91 -2.87
C ASN A 417 -21.90 27.92 -3.66
N LYS A 418 -22.77 27.44 -4.56
CA LYS A 418 -23.90 28.24 -5.06
C LYS A 418 -25.07 28.05 -4.10
N ASP A 419 -25.88 29.09 -3.93
CA ASP A 419 -26.97 29.18 -2.94
C ASP A 419 -27.74 27.86 -2.77
N GLY A 420 -27.55 27.20 -1.61
CA GLY A 420 -28.27 25.98 -1.23
C GLY A 420 -27.68 24.64 -1.67
N GLU A 421 -26.66 24.60 -2.53
CA GLU A 421 -26.05 23.33 -3.00
C GLU A 421 -24.76 23.00 -2.22
N GLU A 422 -24.71 21.82 -1.57
CA GLU A 422 -23.51 21.32 -0.90
C GLU A 422 -22.44 20.93 -1.94
N GLY A 423 -21.33 21.68 -2.00
CA GLY A 423 -20.14 21.36 -2.79
C GLY A 423 -19.18 20.39 -2.09
N PHE A 424 -18.12 19.95 -2.79
CA PHE A 424 -17.08 19.14 -2.16
C PHE A 424 -16.19 20.01 -1.28
N THR A 425 -15.91 19.54 -0.06
CA THR A 425 -14.86 20.15 0.76
C THR A 425 -13.47 19.64 0.37
N LEU A 426 -12.43 20.37 0.75
CA LEU A 426 -11.05 19.88 0.62
C LEU A 426 -10.80 18.61 1.43
N HIS A 427 -11.49 18.45 2.56
CA HIS A 427 -11.46 17.20 3.31
C HIS A 427 -11.97 16.04 2.45
N ASN A 428 -13.10 16.23 1.77
CA ASN A 428 -13.67 15.22 0.87
C ASN A 428 -12.70 14.84 -0.25
N LEU A 429 -12.18 15.84 -0.95
CA LEU A 429 -11.22 15.65 -2.04
C LEU A 429 -9.95 14.95 -1.55
N SER A 430 -9.42 15.34 -0.38
CA SER A 430 -8.22 14.73 0.18
C SER A 430 -8.40 13.29 0.66
N GLY A 431 -9.62 12.92 1.07
CA GLY A 431 -9.97 11.55 1.41
C GLY A 431 -10.08 10.67 0.16
N MET A 432 -10.76 11.17 -0.87
CA MET A 432 -10.91 10.48 -2.16
C MET A 432 -9.57 10.26 -2.85
N LEU A 433 -8.80 11.33 -3.00
CA LEU A 433 -7.50 11.35 -3.70
C LEU A 433 -6.33 10.95 -2.78
N SER A 434 -6.60 10.42 -1.59
CA SER A 434 -5.56 9.99 -0.66
C SER A 434 -4.62 8.99 -1.33
N ARG A 435 -3.30 9.19 -1.15
CA ARG A 435 -2.21 8.40 -1.73
C ARG A 435 -2.17 8.41 -3.27
N ALA A 436 -2.70 9.45 -3.92
CA ALA A 436 -2.46 9.67 -5.34
C ALA A 436 -0.97 9.93 -5.65
N GLY A 437 -0.23 10.47 -4.67
CA GLY A 437 1.22 10.61 -4.69
C GLY A 437 1.68 11.45 -5.88
N VAL A 438 2.61 10.89 -6.67
CA VAL A 438 3.16 11.56 -7.88
C VAL A 438 2.11 11.87 -8.94
N ASN A 439 0.97 11.18 -8.92
CA ASN A 439 -0.10 11.32 -9.91
C ASN A 439 -1.23 12.23 -9.43
N ALA A 440 -1.06 12.95 -8.32
CA ALA A 440 -2.08 13.81 -7.72
C ALA A 440 -2.72 14.78 -8.72
N LYS A 441 -1.91 15.51 -9.50
CA LYS A 441 -2.40 16.44 -10.54
C LYS A 441 -3.32 15.73 -11.54
N GLY A 442 -2.86 14.60 -12.09
CA GLY A 442 -3.62 13.83 -13.07
C GLY A 442 -4.91 13.23 -12.50
N ALA A 443 -4.85 12.73 -11.27
CA ALA A 443 -6.01 12.17 -10.57
C ALA A 443 -7.06 13.25 -10.26
N PHE A 444 -6.63 14.42 -9.79
CA PHE A 444 -7.50 15.56 -9.53
C PHE A 444 -8.18 16.05 -10.81
N LYS A 445 -7.40 16.25 -11.90
CA LYS A 445 -7.95 16.66 -13.20
C LYS A 445 -8.97 15.66 -13.75
N LYS A 446 -8.67 14.36 -13.72
CA LYS A 446 -9.62 13.31 -14.15
C LYS A 446 -10.89 13.25 -13.31
N LEU A 447 -10.82 13.62 -12.03
CA LEU A 447 -12.00 13.73 -11.18
C LEU A 447 -12.79 14.99 -11.52
N HIS A 448 -12.11 16.13 -11.70
CA HIS A 448 -12.73 17.38 -12.14
C HIS A 448 -13.50 17.18 -13.44
N ASP A 449 -12.84 16.68 -14.49
CA ASP A 449 -13.43 16.53 -15.83
C ASP A 449 -14.55 15.48 -15.87
N LEU A 450 -14.66 14.65 -14.82
CA LEU A 450 -15.77 13.73 -14.63
C LEU A 450 -16.97 14.39 -13.94
N CYS A 451 -16.72 15.34 -13.04
CA CYS A 451 -17.74 16.00 -12.22
C CYS A 451 -18.25 17.31 -12.84
N PHE A 452 -17.43 17.99 -13.64
CA PHE A 452 -17.72 19.31 -14.21
C PHE A 452 -17.28 19.40 -15.67
N ASN A 453 -17.99 20.21 -16.45
CA ASN A 453 -17.56 20.63 -17.78
C ASN A 453 -16.61 21.85 -17.72
N GLU A 454 -16.17 22.34 -18.87
CA GLU A 454 -15.24 23.48 -18.97
C GLU A 454 -15.81 24.78 -18.39
N LYS A 455 -17.14 24.94 -18.35
CA LYS A 455 -17.82 26.10 -17.75
C LYS A 455 -18.03 25.97 -16.24
N GLY A 456 -17.66 24.84 -15.65
CA GLY A 456 -17.92 24.54 -14.25
C GLY A 456 -19.36 24.12 -13.94
N GLU A 457 -20.13 23.75 -14.96
CA GLU A 457 -21.45 23.14 -14.77
C GLU A 457 -21.26 21.67 -14.41
N ARG A 458 -22.07 21.16 -13.47
CA ARG A 458 -22.03 19.75 -13.07
C ARG A 458 -22.34 18.88 -14.28
N THR A 459 -21.63 17.76 -14.37
CA THR A 459 -21.96 16.74 -15.37
C THR A 459 -23.21 15.98 -14.95
N ASP A 460 -23.88 15.43 -15.96
CA ASP A 460 -25.00 14.50 -15.80
C ASP A 460 -24.74 13.38 -14.80
N LEU A 461 -23.50 12.86 -14.77
CA LEU A 461 -23.08 11.81 -13.85
C LEU A 461 -23.16 12.24 -12.39
N LEU A 462 -22.73 13.47 -12.07
CA LEU A 462 -22.79 13.98 -10.70
C LEU A 462 -24.22 14.38 -10.32
N ASP A 463 -24.96 14.96 -11.27
CA ASP A 463 -26.37 15.31 -11.08
C ASP A 463 -27.25 14.09 -10.78
N ASP A 464 -26.97 12.94 -11.42
CA ASP A 464 -27.69 11.70 -11.14
C ASP A 464 -27.52 11.26 -9.68
N PHE A 465 -26.32 11.36 -9.12
CA PHE A 465 -26.07 11.07 -7.71
C PHE A 465 -26.80 12.04 -6.79
N TYR A 466 -26.76 13.34 -7.07
CA TYR A 466 -27.39 14.34 -6.22
C TYR A 466 -28.91 14.24 -6.26
N ARG A 467 -29.50 13.92 -7.42
CA ARG A 467 -30.92 13.64 -7.58
C ARG A 467 -31.39 12.47 -6.70
N GLU A 468 -30.57 11.44 -6.55
CA GLU A 468 -30.84 10.29 -5.66
C GLU A 468 -30.35 10.51 -4.21
N GLY A 469 -30.01 11.75 -3.83
CA GLY A 469 -29.70 12.12 -2.44
C GLY A 469 -28.29 11.76 -1.97
N PHE A 470 -27.36 11.40 -2.86
CA PHE A 470 -25.96 11.24 -2.49
C PHE A 470 -25.30 12.61 -2.30
N LYS A 471 -24.89 12.92 -1.07
CA LYS A 471 -24.12 14.14 -0.77
C LYS A 471 -22.64 13.98 -1.16
N PRO A 472 -21.90 15.08 -1.38
CA PRO A 472 -20.44 15.04 -1.60
C PRO A 472 -19.70 14.23 -0.52
N SER A 473 -20.12 14.35 0.75
CA SER A 473 -19.55 13.59 1.87
C SER A 473 -19.82 12.09 1.77
N ASN A 474 -20.96 11.68 1.21
CA ASN A 474 -21.28 10.27 0.98
C ASN A 474 -20.39 9.68 -0.11
N LEU A 475 -20.30 10.37 -1.26
CA LEU A 475 -19.41 9.96 -2.36
C LEU A 475 -17.95 9.91 -1.90
N SER A 476 -17.53 10.90 -1.10
CA SER A 476 -16.20 10.92 -0.50
C SER A 476 -15.92 9.74 0.42
N CYS A 477 -16.90 9.35 1.25
CA CYS A 477 -16.77 8.18 2.11
C CYS A 477 -16.65 6.88 1.29
N MET A 478 -17.48 6.74 0.26
CA MET A 478 -17.46 5.58 -0.64
C MET A 478 -16.15 5.46 -1.43
N LEU A 479 -15.57 6.60 -1.82
CA LEU A 479 -14.35 6.68 -2.63
C LEU A 479 -13.08 6.90 -1.80
N CYS A 480 -13.18 6.90 -0.48
CA CYS A 480 -12.05 7.16 0.42
C CYS A 480 -10.88 6.20 0.14
N GLY A 481 -9.68 6.75 -0.06
CA GLY A 481 -8.47 5.98 -0.38
C GLY A 481 -8.37 5.48 -1.82
N SER A 482 -9.24 5.93 -2.73
CA SER A 482 -9.18 5.54 -4.15
C SER A 482 -7.96 6.12 -4.87
N GLY A 483 -7.45 7.27 -4.42
CA GLY A 483 -6.24 7.90 -4.97
C GLY A 483 -6.38 8.17 -6.46
N VAL A 484 -5.51 7.55 -7.25
CA VAL A 484 -5.52 7.66 -8.72
C VAL A 484 -6.74 7.02 -9.39
N HIS A 485 -7.43 6.11 -8.70
CA HIS A 485 -8.59 5.38 -9.22
C HIS A 485 -9.92 6.05 -8.88
N THR A 486 -9.91 7.22 -8.24
CA THR A 486 -11.14 7.91 -7.81
C THR A 486 -12.13 8.12 -8.96
N SER A 487 -11.67 8.63 -10.10
CA SER A 487 -12.51 8.88 -11.29
C SER A 487 -13.08 7.58 -11.88
N SER A 488 -12.25 6.53 -12.03
CA SER A 488 -12.73 5.23 -12.52
C SER A 488 -13.70 4.56 -11.55
N ASN A 489 -13.47 4.67 -10.25
CA ASN A 489 -14.33 4.11 -9.21
C ASN A 489 -15.67 4.86 -9.14
N LEU A 490 -15.68 6.19 -9.31
CA LEU A 490 -16.91 6.96 -9.38
C LEU A 490 -17.74 6.58 -10.62
N LYS A 491 -17.11 6.41 -11.80
CA LYS A 491 -17.78 5.89 -13.00
C LYS A 491 -18.36 4.51 -12.79
N LYS A 492 -17.59 3.62 -12.16
CA LYS A 492 -18.05 2.25 -11.86
C LYS A 492 -19.23 2.27 -10.90
N LEU A 493 -19.19 3.09 -9.86
CA LEU A 493 -20.31 3.28 -8.94
C LEU A 493 -21.55 3.77 -9.70
N HIS A 494 -21.40 4.78 -10.57
CA HIS A 494 -22.49 5.30 -11.39
C HIS A 494 -23.12 4.19 -12.24
N SER A 495 -22.32 3.39 -12.95
CA SER A 495 -22.82 2.27 -13.77
C SER A 495 -23.54 1.15 -13.00
N VAL A 496 -23.31 1.06 -11.68
CA VAL A 496 -24.00 0.11 -10.80
C VAL A 496 -25.32 0.71 -10.31
N CYS A 497 -25.33 2.01 -10.04
CA CYS A 497 -26.47 2.74 -9.51
C CYS A 497 -27.47 3.18 -10.58
N PHE A 498 -27.02 3.45 -11.81
CA PHE A 498 -27.82 4.03 -12.89
C PHE A 498 -27.69 3.23 -14.19
N ASN A 499 -28.79 3.12 -14.94
CA ASN A 499 -28.82 2.48 -16.25
C ASN A 499 -28.43 3.47 -17.37
N GLU A 500 -28.39 3.00 -18.63
CA GLU A 500 -28.06 3.84 -19.79
C GLU A 500 -29.06 5.00 -20.02
N LYS A 501 -30.29 4.86 -19.50
CA LYS A 501 -31.32 5.90 -19.51
C LYS A 501 -31.19 6.89 -18.33
N ARG A 502 -30.15 6.73 -17.49
CA ARG A 502 -29.88 7.54 -16.28
C ARG A 502 -30.95 7.41 -15.20
N GLU A 503 -31.71 6.31 -15.24
CA GLU A 503 -32.66 5.94 -14.20
C GLU A 503 -31.96 5.04 -13.17
N LYS A 504 -32.40 5.10 -11.91
CA LYS A 504 -31.89 4.20 -10.86
C LYS A 504 -32.06 2.74 -11.28
N THR A 505 -31.03 1.94 -11.06
CA THR A 505 -31.09 0.50 -11.33
C THR A 505 -31.98 -0.19 -10.31
N LYS A 506 -32.48 -1.38 -10.68
CA LYS A 506 -33.18 -2.27 -9.73
C LYS A 506 -32.36 -2.52 -8.46
N LEU A 507 -31.04 -2.61 -8.58
CA LEU A 507 -30.14 -2.80 -7.45
C LEU A 507 -30.26 -1.67 -6.42
N LEU A 508 -30.24 -0.42 -6.89
CA LEU A 508 -30.35 0.74 -5.99
C LEU A 508 -31.77 0.85 -5.42
N ASP A 509 -32.77 0.57 -6.24
CA ASP A 509 -34.19 0.58 -5.83
C ASP A 509 -34.49 -0.48 -4.75
N ASP A 510 -33.97 -1.70 -4.90
CA ASP A 510 -34.11 -2.77 -3.90
C ASP A 510 -33.46 -2.38 -2.56
N LEU A 511 -32.30 -1.72 -2.59
CA LEU A 511 -31.65 -1.21 -1.38
C LEU A 511 -32.47 -0.11 -0.69
N TYR A 512 -33.04 0.82 -1.46
CA TYR A 512 -33.92 1.87 -0.92
C TYR A 512 -35.20 1.29 -0.33
N LYS A 513 -35.82 0.31 -0.99
CA LYS A 513 -36.95 -0.45 -0.45
C LYS A 513 -36.59 -1.22 0.82
N GLY A 514 -35.34 -1.68 0.92
CA GLY A 514 -34.77 -2.24 2.15
C GLY A 514 -34.48 -1.22 3.26
N GLY A 515 -34.77 0.07 3.05
CA GLY A 515 -34.61 1.13 4.03
C GLY A 515 -33.21 1.76 4.09
N PHE A 516 -32.29 1.38 3.20
CA PHE A 516 -30.96 1.99 3.14
C PHE A 516 -31.01 3.36 2.47
N ARG A 517 -30.40 4.36 3.10
CA ARG A 517 -30.16 5.67 2.47
C ARG A 517 -28.76 5.72 1.85
N PRO A 518 -28.47 6.68 0.94
CA PRO A 518 -27.13 6.91 0.42
C PRO A 518 -26.03 6.96 1.48
N CYS A 519 -26.26 7.63 2.60
CA CYS A 519 -25.31 7.72 3.70
C CYS A 519 -25.02 6.36 4.35
N ASP A 520 -26.04 5.51 4.48
CA ASP A 520 -25.93 4.19 5.09
C ASP A 520 -25.09 3.25 4.21
N LEU A 521 -25.34 3.27 2.89
CA LEU A 521 -24.55 2.51 1.90
C LEU A 521 -23.09 2.95 1.88
N CYS A 522 -22.84 4.27 1.85
CA CYS A 522 -21.48 4.82 1.82
C CYS A 522 -20.72 4.57 3.12
N SER A 523 -21.41 4.56 4.26
CA SER A 523 -20.87 4.22 5.58
C SER A 523 -20.35 2.78 5.63
N ILE A 524 -21.17 1.82 5.21
CA ILE A 524 -20.85 0.40 5.25
C ILE A 524 -19.71 0.04 4.28
N LEU A 525 -19.78 0.59 3.06
CA LEU A 525 -18.90 0.24 1.95
C LEU A 525 -17.69 1.16 1.81
N SER A 526 -17.40 2.01 2.80
CA SER A 526 -16.37 3.06 2.75
C SER A 526 -15.05 2.61 2.08
N GLY A 527 -14.73 3.17 0.92
CA GLY A 527 -13.54 2.83 0.13
C GLY A 527 -13.61 1.49 -0.62
N SER A 528 -14.81 0.95 -0.85
CA SER A 528 -15.04 -0.39 -1.42
C SER A 528 -16.23 -0.44 -2.37
N VAL A 529 -16.23 0.46 -3.36
CA VAL A 529 -17.25 0.57 -4.44
C VAL A 529 -17.63 -0.79 -5.03
N ASP A 530 -16.64 -1.65 -5.27
CA ASP A 530 -16.81 -2.96 -5.92
C ASP A 530 -17.69 -3.94 -5.14
N SER A 531 -17.92 -3.66 -3.86
CA SER A 531 -18.68 -4.53 -2.97
C SER A 531 -20.18 -4.22 -3.00
N LEU A 532 -20.63 -3.12 -3.60
CA LEU A 532 -22.05 -2.75 -3.64
C LEU A 532 -22.92 -3.82 -4.30
N LYS A 533 -22.51 -4.31 -5.49
CA LYS A 533 -23.24 -5.38 -6.19
C LYS A 533 -23.23 -6.70 -5.43
N LYS A 534 -22.10 -7.05 -4.82
CA LYS A 534 -21.98 -8.25 -3.99
C LYS A 534 -22.89 -8.17 -2.76
N PHE A 535 -22.94 -7.01 -2.11
CA PHE A 535 -23.79 -6.75 -0.96
C PHE A 535 -25.27 -6.83 -1.32
N HIS A 536 -25.68 -6.18 -2.41
CA HIS A 536 -27.04 -6.29 -2.92
C HIS A 536 -27.43 -7.75 -3.17
N ASN A 537 -26.64 -8.49 -3.93
CA ASN A 537 -26.95 -9.88 -4.24
C ASN A 537 -27.06 -10.74 -2.98
N PHE A 538 -26.16 -10.51 -2.01
CA PHE A 538 -26.21 -11.19 -0.72
C PHE A 538 -27.52 -10.92 0.05
N CYS A 539 -27.97 -9.66 0.04
CA CYS A 539 -29.13 -9.21 0.81
C CYS A 539 -30.48 -9.50 0.15
N PHE A 540 -30.55 -9.59 -1.18
CA PHE A 540 -31.82 -9.62 -1.92
C PHE A 540 -31.99 -10.82 -2.86
N ILE A 541 -30.93 -11.61 -3.12
CA ILE A 541 -30.97 -12.72 -4.08
C ILE A 541 -30.59 -14.04 -3.39
N GLY A 542 -31.30 -15.11 -3.73
CA GLY A 542 -31.02 -16.47 -3.25
C GLY A 542 -31.33 -16.67 -1.77
N GLU A 543 -30.68 -17.67 -1.17
CA GLU A 543 -30.94 -18.10 0.22
C GLU A 543 -30.37 -17.12 1.27
N THR A 544 -29.33 -16.36 0.91
CA THR A 544 -28.67 -15.44 1.85
C THR A 544 -29.51 -14.22 2.20
N LYS A 545 -30.59 -13.95 1.46
CA LYS A 545 -31.52 -12.84 1.77
C LYS A 545 -32.13 -12.95 3.18
N LYS A 546 -32.21 -14.17 3.73
CA LYS A 546 -32.72 -14.41 5.09
C LYS A 546 -32.00 -13.57 6.14
N TYR A 547 -30.70 -13.34 5.96
CA TYR A 547 -29.87 -12.62 6.91
C TYR A 547 -30.31 -11.17 7.09
N LEU A 548 -30.56 -10.43 6.00
CA LEU A 548 -31.09 -9.07 6.10
C LEU A 548 -32.57 -9.10 6.50
N TYR A 549 -33.34 -10.05 5.97
CA TYR A 549 -34.77 -10.16 6.22
C TYR A 549 -35.08 -10.29 7.72
N HIS A 550 -34.35 -11.14 8.45
CA HIS A 550 -34.53 -11.32 9.90
C HIS A 550 -34.28 -10.02 10.68
N PHE A 551 -33.26 -9.25 10.30
CA PHE A 551 -33.03 -7.95 10.94
C PHE A 551 -34.14 -6.95 10.68
N LEU A 552 -34.64 -6.85 9.44
CA LEU A 552 -35.56 -5.77 9.07
C LEU A 552 -37.03 -6.06 9.38
N ASN A 553 -37.45 -7.33 9.42
CA ASN A 553 -38.87 -7.70 9.40
C ASN A 553 -39.35 -8.46 10.65
N LYS A 554 -38.45 -8.82 11.57
CA LYS A 554 -38.85 -9.45 12.85
C LYS A 554 -39.14 -8.39 13.90
N GLU A 555 -40.04 -8.71 14.82
CA GLU A 555 -40.31 -7.89 15.99
C GLU A 555 -39.04 -7.72 16.83
N GLY A 556 -38.73 -6.50 17.25
CA GLY A 556 -37.43 -6.19 17.86
C GLY A 556 -36.26 -6.20 16.86
N GLY A 557 -36.52 -6.11 15.55
CA GLY A 557 -35.48 -6.04 14.52
C GLY A 557 -34.71 -4.71 14.46
N PHE A 558 -33.60 -4.70 13.75
CA PHE A 558 -32.76 -3.52 13.53
C PHE A 558 -33.18 -2.80 12.24
N THR A 559 -33.14 -1.47 12.22
CA THR A 559 -33.30 -0.73 10.96
C THR A 559 -32.04 -0.80 10.10
N ALA A 560 -32.15 -0.53 8.80
CA ALA A 560 -31.00 -0.38 7.91
C ALA A 560 -29.99 0.67 8.41
N SER A 561 -30.48 1.79 8.96
CA SER A 561 -29.62 2.79 9.60
C SER A 561 -28.89 2.23 10.80
N ASN A 562 -29.55 1.44 11.66
CA ASN A 562 -28.90 0.82 12.81
C ASN A 562 -27.79 -0.14 12.37
N LEU A 563 -28.08 -1.00 11.41
CA LEU A 563 -27.09 -1.92 10.84
C LEU A 563 -25.92 -1.17 10.21
N SER A 564 -26.18 -0.05 9.54
CA SER A 564 -25.13 0.75 8.91
C SER A 564 -24.20 1.46 9.88
N GLY A 565 -24.69 1.81 11.08
CA GLY A 565 -23.86 2.32 12.16
C GLY A 565 -22.98 1.23 12.76
N ILE A 566 -23.56 0.05 13.00
CA ILE A 566 -22.84 -1.11 13.55
C ILE A 566 -21.75 -1.58 12.58
N LEU A 567 -22.12 -1.77 11.31
CA LEU A 567 -21.27 -2.32 10.26
C LEU A 567 -20.49 -1.24 9.49
N HIS A 568 -20.43 -0.02 10.03
CA HIS A 568 -19.64 1.07 9.45
C HIS A 568 -18.20 0.63 9.21
N GLY A 569 -17.68 0.90 8.01
CA GLY A 569 -16.31 0.54 7.66
C GLY A 569 -16.04 -0.97 7.53
N ALA A 570 -17.06 -1.82 7.35
CA ALA A 570 -16.87 -3.23 7.02
C ALA A 570 -16.24 -3.43 5.62
N LYS A 571 -16.48 -2.49 4.70
CA LYS A 571 -15.89 -2.45 3.34
C LYS A 571 -16.19 -3.74 2.58
N ALA A 572 -15.17 -4.36 1.98
CA ALA A 572 -15.28 -5.60 1.22
C ALA A 572 -15.75 -6.81 2.04
N ASN A 573 -15.69 -6.74 3.37
CA ASN A 573 -16.08 -7.83 4.26
C ASN A 573 -17.53 -7.74 4.72
N ILE A 574 -18.31 -6.77 4.24
CA ILE A 574 -19.68 -6.53 4.70
C ILE A 574 -20.56 -7.78 4.73
N CYS A 575 -20.56 -8.61 3.69
CA CYS A 575 -21.41 -9.81 3.67
C CYS A 575 -21.04 -10.79 4.80
N SER A 576 -19.73 -10.95 5.07
CA SER A 576 -19.27 -11.80 6.15
C SER A 576 -19.58 -11.18 7.51
N ALA A 577 -19.40 -9.87 7.66
CA ALA A 577 -19.71 -9.15 8.89
C ALA A 577 -21.20 -9.20 9.22
N LEU A 578 -22.09 -8.96 8.24
CA LEU A 578 -23.54 -9.04 8.40
C LEU A 578 -23.97 -10.46 8.77
N LYS A 579 -23.44 -11.49 8.09
CA LYS A 579 -23.73 -12.90 8.43
C LYS A 579 -23.31 -13.25 9.85
N LYS A 580 -22.05 -12.97 10.21
CA LYS A 580 -21.56 -13.26 11.56
C LYS A 580 -22.34 -12.49 12.62
N PHE A 581 -22.79 -11.28 12.32
CA PHE A 581 -23.59 -10.48 13.26
C PHE A 581 -25.00 -11.05 13.40
N HIS A 582 -25.59 -11.47 12.28
CA HIS A 582 -26.84 -12.24 12.27
C HIS A 582 -26.72 -13.48 13.14
N ASP A 583 -25.71 -14.33 12.95
CA ASP A 583 -25.58 -15.61 13.66
C ASP A 583 -25.32 -15.45 15.18
N VAL A 584 -25.06 -14.22 15.64
CA VAL A 584 -25.03 -13.87 17.06
C VAL A 584 -26.42 -13.48 17.57
N CYS A 585 -27.22 -12.82 16.74
CA CYS A 585 -28.51 -12.22 17.09
C CYS A 585 -29.70 -13.16 16.84
N PHE A 586 -29.59 -14.03 15.84
CA PHE A 586 -30.67 -14.91 15.37
C PHE A 586 -30.16 -16.32 15.08
N ASP A 587 -31.05 -17.30 15.25
CA ASP A 587 -30.86 -18.66 14.74
C ASP A 587 -31.15 -18.75 13.23
N ASP A 588 -31.00 -19.95 12.66
CA ASP A 588 -31.20 -20.18 11.23
C ASP A 588 -32.64 -19.93 10.74
N THR A 589 -33.62 -20.00 11.65
CA THR A 589 -35.06 -19.77 11.39
C THR A 589 -35.48 -18.32 11.65
N GLY A 590 -34.56 -17.51 12.18
CA GLY A 590 -34.79 -16.09 12.49
C GLY A 590 -35.40 -15.84 13.87
N ASN A 591 -35.31 -16.79 14.80
CA ASN A 591 -35.65 -16.53 16.21
C ASN A 591 -34.48 -15.83 16.89
N ILE A 592 -34.82 -14.93 17.81
CA ILE A 592 -33.84 -14.19 18.62
C ILE A 592 -33.05 -15.18 19.48
N THR A 593 -31.72 -15.05 19.49
CA THR A 593 -30.86 -15.84 20.37
C THR A 593 -30.97 -15.37 21.81
N GLN A 594 -30.62 -16.24 22.78
CA GLN A 594 -30.58 -15.87 24.20
C GLN A 594 -29.78 -14.58 24.45
N LEU A 595 -28.68 -14.41 23.71
CA LEU A 595 -27.81 -13.25 23.85
C LEU A 595 -28.54 -11.93 23.59
N LEU A 596 -29.33 -11.87 22.51
CA LEU A 596 -30.06 -10.66 22.15
C LEU A 596 -31.33 -10.50 23.00
N ASP A 597 -31.98 -11.62 23.35
CA ASP A 597 -33.13 -11.65 24.25
C ASP A 597 -32.81 -11.10 25.65
N ASP A 598 -31.64 -11.42 26.21
CA ASP A 598 -31.18 -10.88 27.49
C ASP A 598 -31.13 -9.34 27.48
N PHE A 599 -30.61 -8.74 26.40
CA PHE A 599 -30.60 -7.28 26.26
C PHE A 599 -32.01 -6.70 26.14
N TYR A 600 -32.91 -7.37 25.44
CA TYR A 600 -34.29 -6.90 25.24
C TYR A 600 -35.08 -6.95 26.55
N LYS A 601 -34.88 -7.99 27.36
CA LYS A 601 -35.45 -8.10 28.71
C LYS A 601 -35.02 -6.97 29.63
N GLU A 602 -33.76 -6.54 29.54
CA GLU A 602 -33.23 -5.38 30.27
C GLU A 602 -33.56 -4.02 29.62
N GLY A 603 -34.41 -3.98 28.59
CA GLY A 603 -34.90 -2.74 27.98
C GLY A 603 -33.94 -2.08 26.97
N PHE A 604 -32.91 -2.78 26.49
CA PHE A 604 -32.08 -2.30 25.39
C PHE A 604 -32.81 -2.47 24.05
N ARG A 605 -33.23 -1.36 23.45
CA ARG A 605 -33.81 -1.36 22.11
C ARG A 605 -32.73 -1.50 21.03
N PRO A 606 -33.09 -1.94 19.80
CA PRO A 606 -32.13 -2.07 18.68
C PRO A 606 -31.31 -0.81 18.41
N ASP A 607 -31.91 0.38 18.51
CA ASP A 607 -31.23 1.66 18.36
C ASP A 607 -30.23 1.94 19.49
N TYR A 608 -30.53 1.50 20.71
CA TYR A 608 -29.61 1.62 21.84
C TYR A 608 -28.41 0.68 21.67
N LEU A 609 -28.62 -0.57 21.25
CA LEU A 609 -27.52 -1.48 20.95
C LEU A 609 -26.69 -0.98 19.76
N SER A 610 -27.34 -0.43 18.73
CA SER A 610 -26.66 0.16 17.59
C SER A 610 -25.73 1.32 17.98
N ASN A 611 -26.16 2.17 18.91
CA ASN A 611 -25.35 3.28 19.42
C ASN A 611 -24.10 2.80 20.18
N VAL A 612 -24.25 1.73 20.97
CA VAL A 612 -23.14 1.08 21.70
C VAL A 612 -22.14 0.45 20.73
N LEU A 613 -22.67 -0.29 19.75
CA LEU A 613 -21.90 -1.03 18.75
C LEU A 613 -21.49 -0.19 17.53
N SER A 614 -21.77 1.12 17.53
CA SER A 614 -21.47 1.99 16.41
C SER A 614 -19.97 1.96 16.08
N MET A 615 -19.65 1.86 14.79
CA MET A 615 -18.28 1.72 14.26
C MET A 615 -17.58 0.39 14.61
N ALA A 616 -18.32 -0.65 15.03
CA ALA A 616 -17.74 -1.97 15.26
C ALA A 616 -17.26 -2.67 13.97
N GLY A 617 -17.88 -2.37 12.83
CA GLY A 617 -17.51 -2.87 11.51
C GLY A 617 -17.44 -4.39 11.47
N ASN A 618 -16.28 -4.93 11.09
CA ASN A 618 -16.04 -6.37 10.98
C ASN A 618 -16.04 -7.11 12.33
N ASN A 619 -15.96 -6.38 13.45
CA ASN A 619 -15.87 -6.93 14.80
C ASN A 619 -17.21 -6.92 15.55
N ALA A 620 -18.31 -6.48 14.92
CA ALA A 620 -19.61 -6.33 15.56
C ALA A 620 -20.03 -7.57 16.38
N SER A 621 -19.85 -8.76 15.81
CA SER A 621 -20.17 -10.04 16.46
C SER A 621 -19.36 -10.30 17.73
N SER A 622 -18.04 -10.16 17.66
CA SER A 622 -17.18 -10.43 18.81
C SER A 622 -17.36 -9.39 19.90
N ILE A 623 -17.51 -8.13 19.52
CA ILE A 623 -17.79 -7.01 20.44
C ILE A 623 -19.11 -7.24 21.17
N LEU A 624 -20.19 -7.61 20.47
CA LEU A 624 -21.48 -7.88 21.11
C LEU A 624 -21.41 -9.06 22.09
N ARG A 625 -20.71 -10.15 21.75
CA ARG A 625 -20.50 -11.29 22.67
C ARG A 625 -19.72 -10.91 23.92
N ASN A 626 -18.66 -10.12 23.78
CA ASN A 626 -17.86 -9.68 24.90
C ASN A 626 -18.64 -8.70 25.77
N PHE A 627 -19.38 -7.78 25.16
CA PHE A 627 -20.23 -6.85 25.89
C PHE A 627 -21.35 -7.56 26.65
N HIS A 628 -21.98 -8.58 26.06
CA HIS A 628 -22.92 -9.45 26.76
C HIS A 628 -22.28 -10.11 27.98
N THR A 629 -21.04 -10.62 27.86
CA THR A 629 -20.31 -11.20 28.98
C THR A 629 -20.11 -10.20 30.12
N SER A 630 -19.61 -8.98 29.83
CA SER A 630 -19.45 -7.95 30.84
C SER A 630 -20.77 -7.51 31.48
N CYS A 631 -21.87 -7.46 30.71
CA CYS A 631 -23.17 -7.06 31.23
C CYS A 631 -23.80 -8.11 32.15
N PHE A 632 -23.84 -9.37 31.69
CA PHE A 632 -24.69 -10.41 32.26
C PHE A 632 -23.93 -11.49 33.04
N LYS A 633 -22.72 -11.88 32.60
CA LYS A 633 -21.94 -12.89 33.34
C LYS A 633 -21.22 -12.28 34.54
N GLU A 634 -20.72 -11.06 34.38
CA GLU A 634 -20.09 -10.28 35.45
C GLU A 634 -21.12 -9.46 36.26
N ASN A 635 -22.39 -9.49 35.84
CA ASN A 635 -23.53 -8.82 36.47
C ASN A 635 -23.39 -7.28 36.59
N HIS A 636 -22.45 -6.67 35.87
CA HIS A 636 -22.21 -5.22 35.94
C HIS A 636 -23.42 -4.40 35.50
N LEU A 637 -24.21 -4.90 34.55
CA LEU A 637 -25.38 -4.16 34.06
C LEU A 637 -26.43 -3.98 35.16
N ASN A 638 -26.68 -5.01 35.97
CA ASN A 638 -27.65 -4.94 37.04
C ASN A 638 -27.30 -3.85 38.07
N HIS A 639 -26.01 -3.64 38.37
CA HIS A 639 -25.57 -2.57 39.27
C HIS A 639 -25.92 -1.17 38.74
N PHE A 640 -25.83 -0.95 37.43
CA PHE A 640 -26.32 0.30 36.84
C PHE A 640 -27.84 0.40 36.92
N LEU A 641 -28.54 -0.68 36.57
CA LEU A 641 -29.99 -0.65 36.44
C LEU A 641 -30.69 -0.53 37.80
N THR A 642 -30.13 -0.99 38.92
CA THR A 642 -30.69 -0.73 40.26
C THR A 642 -30.73 0.76 40.62
N GLU A 643 -29.89 1.59 39.98
CA GLU A 643 -29.90 3.04 40.10
C GLU A 643 -30.74 3.71 38.99
N GLU A 644 -31.95 3.20 38.74
CA GLU A 644 -32.85 3.55 37.62
C GLU A 644 -33.07 5.06 37.41
N LYS A 645 -33.07 5.84 38.50
CA LYS A 645 -33.22 7.31 38.44
C LYS A 645 -32.08 7.97 37.67
N LEU A 646 -30.88 7.39 37.77
CA LEU A 646 -29.69 7.87 37.11
C LEU A 646 -29.48 7.11 35.81
N PHE A 647 -29.26 5.81 35.85
CA PHE A 647 -28.92 4.99 34.69
C PHE A 647 -30.14 4.26 34.13
N THR A 648 -30.32 4.38 32.82
CA THR A 648 -31.29 3.59 32.06
C THR A 648 -30.58 3.08 30.80
N PRO A 649 -31.06 2.01 30.14
CA PRO A 649 -30.46 1.51 28.90
C PRO A 649 -30.26 2.62 27.86
N LYS A 650 -31.26 3.50 27.70
CA LYS A 650 -31.19 4.68 26.81
C LYS A 650 -30.05 5.63 27.19
N LYS A 651 -29.89 5.95 28.47
CA LYS A 651 -28.86 6.90 28.92
C LYS A 651 -27.46 6.29 28.86
N LEU A 652 -27.30 5.03 29.26
CA LEU A 652 -26.04 4.28 29.14
C LEU A 652 -25.60 4.28 27.67
N SER A 653 -26.50 3.89 26.78
CA SER A 653 -26.23 3.86 25.34
C SER A 653 -25.95 5.25 24.75
N ASN A 654 -26.84 6.22 24.93
CA ASN A 654 -26.77 7.49 24.19
C ASN A 654 -25.80 8.51 24.78
N LYS A 655 -25.51 8.44 26.09
CA LYS A 655 -24.71 9.46 26.78
C LYS A 655 -23.32 8.97 27.18
N LEU A 656 -23.15 7.68 27.47
CA LEU A 656 -21.86 7.15 27.98
C LEU A 656 -21.17 6.24 26.96
N LEU A 657 -21.93 5.35 26.32
CA LEU A 657 -21.41 4.32 25.42
C LEU A 657 -21.61 4.65 23.94
N TYR A 658 -22.09 5.84 23.58
CA TYR A 658 -22.30 6.18 22.18
C TYR A 658 -20.97 6.19 21.41
N GLY A 659 -20.89 5.43 20.31
CA GLY A 659 -19.73 5.43 19.41
C GLY A 659 -18.44 4.90 20.03
N VAL A 660 -18.55 4.03 21.05
CA VAL A 660 -17.38 3.36 21.65
C VAL A 660 -16.91 2.17 20.84
N GLY A 661 -17.82 1.47 20.14
CA GLY A 661 -17.53 0.42 19.18
C GLY A 661 -16.58 -0.64 19.73
N ILE A 662 -15.37 -0.70 19.16
CA ILE A 662 -14.33 -1.68 19.55
C ILE A 662 -13.86 -1.57 21.00
N ASN A 663 -14.06 -0.42 21.64
CA ASN A 663 -13.64 -0.16 23.01
C ASN A 663 -14.77 -0.33 24.04
N VAL A 664 -15.95 -0.85 23.64
CA VAL A 664 -17.11 -0.90 24.52
C VAL A 664 -16.83 -1.59 25.86
N CYS A 665 -16.25 -2.80 25.86
CA CYS A 665 -16.04 -3.57 27.08
C CYS A 665 -15.10 -2.84 28.03
N HIS A 666 -13.97 -2.37 27.51
CA HIS A 666 -13.01 -1.61 28.31
C HIS A 666 -13.60 -0.33 28.92
N ILE A 667 -14.38 0.43 28.13
CA ILE A 667 -15.01 1.65 28.63
C ILE A 667 -16.12 1.34 29.63
N PHE A 668 -16.89 0.28 29.40
CA PHE A 668 -17.99 -0.14 30.26
C PHE A 668 -17.47 -0.67 31.61
N GLU A 669 -16.44 -1.52 31.62
CA GLU A 669 -15.76 -2.00 32.83
C GLU A 669 -15.17 -0.83 33.62
N LYS A 670 -14.47 0.08 32.95
CA LYS A 670 -13.92 1.28 33.60
C LYS A 670 -15.01 2.19 34.16
N LEU A 671 -16.15 2.30 33.49
CA LEU A 671 -17.30 3.04 33.98
C LEU A 671 -17.91 2.34 35.20
N HIS A 672 -18.00 1.01 35.17
CA HIS A 672 -18.46 0.20 36.28
C HIS A 672 -17.59 0.44 37.50
N ASP A 673 -16.28 0.21 37.40
CA ASP A 673 -15.33 0.35 38.53
C ASP A 673 -15.27 1.77 39.10
N LEU A 674 -15.61 2.78 38.29
CA LEU A 674 -15.71 4.16 38.76
C LEU A 674 -16.98 4.39 39.58
N CYS A 675 -18.08 3.74 39.22
CA CYS A 675 -19.41 3.95 39.79
C CYS A 675 -19.76 2.98 40.91
N PHE A 676 -19.27 1.74 40.84
CA PHE A 676 -19.63 0.62 41.70
C PHE A 676 -18.40 -0.19 42.10
N ASP A 677 -18.44 -0.78 43.29
CA ASP A 677 -17.49 -1.82 43.68
C ASP A 677 -17.87 -3.19 43.10
N LYS A 678 -17.05 -4.22 43.36
CA LYS A 678 -17.32 -5.59 42.89
C LYS A 678 -18.62 -6.20 43.41
N ALA A 679 -19.14 -5.71 44.53
CA ALA A 679 -20.40 -6.17 45.13
C ALA A 679 -21.61 -5.36 44.64
N GLY A 680 -21.40 -4.34 43.80
CA GLY A 680 -22.45 -3.48 43.25
C GLY A 680 -22.83 -2.29 44.14
N ASN A 681 -22.08 -2.02 45.21
CA ASN A 681 -22.32 -0.84 46.03
C ASN A 681 -21.76 0.40 45.33
N LYS A 682 -22.51 1.52 45.41
CA LYS A 682 -22.05 2.82 44.89
C LYS A 682 -20.73 3.22 45.53
N THR A 683 -19.75 3.57 44.70
CA THR A 683 -18.49 4.13 45.18
C THR A 683 -18.72 5.50 45.83
N GLU A 684 -17.79 5.92 46.69
CA GLU A 684 -17.78 7.29 47.23
C GLU A 684 -17.77 8.33 46.11
N TYR A 685 -17.06 8.03 45.01
CA TYR A 685 -17.01 8.88 43.83
C TYR A 685 -18.41 9.16 43.25
N LEU A 686 -19.20 8.11 43.00
CA LEU A 686 -20.54 8.28 42.46
C LEU A 686 -21.47 8.98 43.46
N ASN A 687 -21.37 8.66 44.75
CA ASN A 687 -22.18 9.30 45.79
C ASN A 687 -21.93 10.81 45.88
N ASN A 688 -20.67 11.25 45.84
CA ASN A 688 -20.32 12.67 45.83
C ASN A 688 -20.77 13.34 44.53
N LEU A 689 -20.57 12.67 43.39
CA LEU A 689 -20.99 13.20 42.09
C LEU A 689 -22.50 13.46 42.01
N ILE A 690 -23.32 12.57 42.60
CA ILE A 690 -24.78 12.71 42.66
C ILE A 690 -25.20 13.83 43.62
N LYS A 691 -24.51 14.01 44.75
CA LYS A 691 -24.82 15.06 45.74
C LYS A 691 -24.52 16.46 45.21
N ASP A 692 -23.43 16.62 44.48
CA ASP A 692 -22.86 17.93 44.16
C ASP A 692 -23.33 18.53 42.82
N ASN A 693 -23.94 17.74 41.93
CA ASN A 693 -24.17 18.16 40.54
C ASN A 693 -25.61 17.92 40.05
N ARG A 694 -26.04 18.70 39.05
CA ARG A 694 -27.29 18.43 38.32
C ARG A 694 -27.10 17.18 37.44
N ARG A 695 -28.12 16.34 37.28
CA ARG A 695 -28.04 15.05 36.52
C ARG A 695 -27.35 15.11 35.14
N ARG A 696 -27.41 16.23 34.41
CA ARG A 696 -26.71 16.38 33.11
C ARG A 696 -25.19 16.51 33.27
N GLU A 697 -24.73 17.16 34.33
CA GLU A 697 -23.31 17.34 34.64
C GLU A 697 -22.68 16.01 35.07
N VAL A 698 -23.43 15.17 35.79
CA VAL A 698 -23.00 13.80 36.16
C VAL A 698 -22.55 12.99 34.94
N PHE A 699 -23.35 12.96 33.87
CA PHE A 699 -22.98 12.22 32.65
C PHE A 699 -21.79 12.82 31.91
N SER A 700 -21.68 14.16 31.88
CA SER A 700 -20.54 14.86 31.29
C SER A 700 -19.24 14.45 31.99
N ILE A 701 -19.26 14.46 33.33
CA ILE A 701 -18.08 14.15 34.15
C ILE A 701 -17.71 12.67 34.02
N LEU A 702 -18.69 11.76 34.05
CA LEU A 702 -18.43 10.33 33.85
C LEU A 702 -17.87 10.05 32.46
N TYR A 703 -18.45 10.64 31.41
CA TYR A 703 -17.96 10.53 30.04
C TYR A 703 -16.51 10.97 29.92
N GLU A 704 -16.18 12.15 30.44
CA GLU A 704 -14.83 12.71 30.43
C GLU A 704 -13.84 11.83 31.17
N LYS A 705 -14.24 11.26 32.32
CA LYS A 705 -13.35 10.43 33.12
C LYS A 705 -13.02 9.10 32.45
N VAL A 706 -14.02 8.46 31.84
CA VAL A 706 -13.82 7.14 31.21
C VAL A 706 -13.15 7.28 29.85
N ARG A 707 -13.46 8.32 29.07
CA ARG A 707 -12.93 8.52 27.70
C ARG A 707 -11.74 9.46 27.59
N ARG A 708 -11.44 10.25 28.63
CA ARG A 708 -10.39 11.29 28.65
C ARG A 708 -10.56 12.35 27.54
N VAL A 709 -11.80 12.64 27.15
CA VAL A 709 -12.17 13.66 26.14
C VAL A 709 -13.43 14.42 26.58
N PRO A 710 -13.56 15.74 26.29
CA PRO A 710 -14.72 16.56 26.68
C PRO A 710 -16.06 16.02 26.15
N PHE A 711 -17.13 16.13 26.94
CA PHE A 711 -18.48 15.73 26.51
C PHE A 711 -19.16 16.83 25.68
N THR A 712 -19.58 16.49 24.45
CA THR A 712 -20.48 17.32 23.64
C THR A 712 -21.91 16.76 23.72
N PRO A 713 -22.89 17.50 24.29
CA PRO A 713 -24.27 17.03 24.35
C PRO A 713 -24.86 16.80 22.96
N LEU A 714 -25.35 15.59 22.71
CA LEU A 714 -26.29 15.31 21.62
C LEU A 714 -27.68 15.75 22.11
N ASP A 715 -28.18 16.88 21.63
CA ASP A 715 -29.59 17.25 21.77
C ASP A 715 -30.44 16.43 20.79
N ASP A 716 -31.64 16.05 21.23
CA ASP A 716 -32.64 15.32 20.43
C ASP A 716 -33.10 16.21 19.26
N ILE A 717 -32.37 16.25 18.14
CA ILE A 717 -32.81 16.54 16.75
C ILE A 717 -31.64 16.19 15.79
N SER A 718 -31.89 15.24 14.89
CA SER A 718 -31.18 14.93 13.63
C SER A 718 -29.66 14.68 13.64
N LEU A 719 -29.31 13.43 13.35
CA LEU A 719 -27.99 12.91 12.97
C LEU A 719 -27.48 13.42 11.59
N GLN A 720 -27.68 14.69 11.24
CA GLN A 720 -27.17 15.25 9.98
C GLN A 720 -25.97 16.19 10.11
N GLN A 721 -25.51 16.52 11.32
CA GLN A 721 -24.37 17.42 11.48
C GLN A 721 -23.40 16.93 12.57
N GLN A 722 -22.68 15.84 12.31
CA GLN A 722 -21.33 15.71 12.84
C GLN A 722 -20.34 16.19 11.78
N ASN A 723 -20.32 17.52 11.62
CA ASN A 723 -19.18 18.21 11.03
C ASN A 723 -18.00 18.06 11.98
N ILE A 724 -16.96 17.35 11.54
CA ILE A 724 -15.61 17.52 12.09
C ILE A 724 -15.10 18.88 11.57
N SER A 725 -15.59 19.97 12.18
CA SER A 725 -15.00 21.30 12.06
C SER A 725 -14.28 21.59 13.36
N GLY A 726 -12.95 21.58 13.30
CA GLY A 726 -12.11 22.03 14.41
C GLY A 726 -12.36 23.51 14.72
N ILE A 727 -12.58 23.77 16.01
CA ILE A 727 -12.19 24.95 16.79
C ILE A 727 -11.93 26.22 15.98
N GLY A 728 -12.94 27.09 15.95
CA GLY A 728 -12.79 28.52 15.73
C GLY A 728 -13.75 29.26 16.66
N LYS A 729 -13.28 29.69 17.83
CA LYS A 729 -13.97 30.72 18.62
C LYS A 729 -13.24 32.04 18.47
N SER A 730 -13.96 32.97 17.83
CA SER A 730 -14.09 34.41 18.12
C SER A 730 -12.84 35.23 18.43
N LYS A 731 -12.62 36.28 17.63
CA LYS A 731 -13.19 37.59 17.99
C LYS A 731 -14.13 38.04 16.90
#